data_AF-A0A182UA50-F1
#
_entry.id   AF-A0A182UA50-F1
#
_cell.length_a   1.000
_cell.length_b   1.000
_cell.length_c   1.000
_cell.angle_alpha   90.00
_cell.angle_beta   90.00
_cell.angle_gamma   90.00
#
_symmetry.space_group_name_H-M   'P 1'
#
loop_
_entity.id
_entity.type
_entity.pdbx_description
1 polymer ?
#
loop_
_entity_poly.entity_id
_entity_poly.type
_entity_poly.pdbx_seq_one_letter_code
_entity_poly.pdbx_strand_id
1 'polypeptide(L)'
;MQVLHRWPVLLVPLVFCLVLVQHAGAIPSPDFGVPVTINPVRREIILEASLLTSEFTSVTNVNVRLVSGTAMLTQVQAAVVSISQRFRDGGNALMQLLVKLATSTGTTGNANAFMPAYQGIDALQQLTKTGFATELTNIDRAVPPPSTLVQKFNDAFREMQGALNQLRRSLEALERDIRKSRQNVPARTQSDVTQALIALRPCIHAVRYMVRTTLQYLLEADEFMVDVAKELNAFDTSMRNTLAKFSAGTNQLKKDAVQYINDTFGCSLLEQHEALQPVMPQLTAISSYATALQQPLDGILAELGPSAIAARTDVLAQAFDQYRADAVAVSTTSAGLFVRSATAQLIRTMVLTLIAFGPHNEYCFNWFAWRAYSLYALHLNAASKCYEAEQDRLKTMVKFLRHVVDVVLYDVEELVDNLSVCVNLVPGGDVSCVEQDVSGEPRPDFGVIGNIAGSIQTGTVANETGESFDQIDFKTITLKSHYTVLKTLNTQLTIIGSNISTTGLELTDSLEVLASSNGTLPQVYNNVTVAIVQLQTLLETGLTPQTAVIEQLVGKYIGDMLTDASRELNATLVHLTAQLGLMQAGVTAAVAATGSSTIPDTVLRRYVSPKVVYELLRALQDLKSRLPLVTYIIELTLGHLSTADAFLLDFMDGVDEKVLETIRHYDSIRKEMEASSLTVAESIVAPFKKSYEKQISSIAFIKYNLQALESYDDSLKPVLDAYAALFGQANRLTIQPQVDTIYTNYLKNIVTLDDYLDRFYNDKLCTPTKAVLEVLIASGPWAEYCFSKYSPRLLGLVSVNANRFLMCYQIEAERLAKVATLVERLVAQIVYGVEDLATHLIACFNRIPDGSECIASIGPDYSELVAILKLKVDDVQRLLTAQTTASYNRAAACIASGKCGFVASSETYVKDIKLCETKGPKA
;
A
#
# COMPACT_ATOMS: atom_id res chain seq x y z
N MET A 1 11.91 42.82 41.07
CA MET A 1 12.18 42.08 42.33
C MET A 1 13.26 41.06 42.01
N GLN A 2 14.51 41.42 42.29
CA GLN A 2 15.30 40.81 43.38
C GLN A 2 15.57 39.32 43.12
N VAL A 3 16.75 38.98 42.56
CA VAL A 3 18.04 38.72 43.29
C VAL A 3 18.18 37.19 43.44
N LEU A 4 19.24 36.44 43.14
CA LEU A 4 20.69 36.55 42.81
C LEU A 4 21.11 35.08 42.43
N HIS A 5 22.22 34.68 41.80
CA HIS A 5 23.55 35.28 41.65
C HIS A 5 24.39 34.52 40.58
N ARG A 6 25.11 35.30 39.75
CA ARG A 6 26.55 35.23 39.40
C ARG A 6 27.15 34.05 38.56
N TRP A 7 27.37 34.38 37.28
CA TRP A 7 28.64 34.36 36.50
C TRP A 7 29.95 34.69 37.30
N PRO A 8 31.21 34.63 36.78
CA PRO A 8 31.78 34.10 35.51
C PRO A 8 33.22 33.47 35.59
N VAL A 9 33.71 32.92 34.45
CA VAL A 9 35.04 33.09 33.77
C VAL A 9 36.41 32.94 34.52
N LEU A 10 37.33 32.26 33.80
CA LEU A 10 38.83 32.32 33.72
C LEU A 10 39.70 31.21 34.39
N LEU A 11 40.65 30.74 33.55
CA LEU A 11 42.04 30.31 33.83
C LEU A 11 42.36 28.86 34.25
N VAL A 12 43.24 28.27 33.44
CA VAL A 12 43.99 27.01 33.61
C VAL A 12 45.17 27.21 34.58
N PRO A 13 45.55 26.20 35.40
CA PRO A 13 46.81 25.46 35.19
C PRO A 13 46.60 23.93 35.40
N LEU A 14 47.08 23.03 34.54
CA LEU A 14 48.45 22.47 34.48
C LEU A 14 49.01 22.07 35.87
N VAL A 15 49.28 20.77 36.04
CA VAL A 15 50.23 20.09 36.96
C VAL A 15 49.62 18.94 37.79
N PHE A 16 49.98 17.72 37.35
CA PHE A 16 50.15 16.44 38.06
C PHE A 16 48.92 15.61 38.50
N CYS A 17 48.68 14.54 37.74
CA CYS A 17 48.92 13.21 38.27
C CYS A 17 49.48 12.30 37.17
N LEU A 18 50.81 12.19 37.15
CA LEU A 18 51.55 11.07 36.57
C LEU A 18 51.03 9.80 37.25
N VAL A 19 50.14 9.06 36.59
CA VAL A 19 49.93 7.65 36.85
C VAL A 19 50.44 6.91 35.63
N LEU A 20 51.55 6.20 35.87
CA LEU A 20 52.12 5.14 35.06
C LEU A 20 51.15 4.56 34.03
N VAL A 21 51.46 4.81 32.75
CA VAL A 21 50.99 4.01 31.62
C VAL A 21 51.63 2.61 31.77
N GLN A 22 51.07 1.80 32.66
CA GLN A 22 51.11 0.35 32.48
C GLN A 22 50.23 0.06 31.27
N HIS A 23 50.77 -0.72 30.34
CA HIS A 23 50.05 -1.29 29.22
C HIS A 23 48.78 -1.98 29.74
N ALA A 24 47.65 -1.28 29.67
CA ALA A 24 46.36 -1.94 29.59
C ALA A 24 46.33 -2.57 28.20
N GLY A 25 46.82 -3.81 28.09
CA GLY A 25 46.42 -4.67 26.98
C GLY A 25 44.90 -4.57 26.87
N ALA A 26 44.41 -4.25 25.68
CA ALA A 26 42.99 -4.16 25.41
C ALA A 26 42.30 -5.40 26.00
N ILE A 27 41.56 -5.22 27.09
CA ILE A 27 40.81 -6.32 27.71
C ILE A 27 39.81 -6.75 26.64
N PRO A 28 39.85 -8.00 26.14
CA PRO A 28 38.91 -8.46 25.14
C PRO A 28 37.51 -8.31 25.71
N SER A 29 36.64 -7.59 24.99
CA SER A 29 35.22 -7.64 25.30
C SER A 29 34.74 -9.08 25.06
N PRO A 30 34.24 -9.78 26.09
CA PRO A 30 33.78 -11.16 25.94
C PRO A 30 32.44 -11.20 25.19
N ASP A 31 32.34 -12.02 24.14
CA ASP A 31 31.19 -12.11 23.24
C ASP A 31 30.70 -13.57 23.11
N PHE A 32 29.41 -13.79 22.84
CA PHE A 32 28.80 -15.14 22.62
C PHE A 32 29.07 -16.17 23.73
N GLY A 33 29.26 -15.69 24.97
CA GLY A 33 29.48 -16.58 26.11
C GLY A 33 30.90 -17.13 26.19
N VAL A 34 31.87 -16.55 25.47
CA VAL A 34 33.30 -16.87 25.60
C VAL A 34 34.12 -15.63 25.94
N PRO A 35 35.23 -15.76 26.70
CA PRO A 35 36.09 -14.64 27.07
C PRO A 35 37.02 -14.20 25.92
N VAL A 36 36.48 -14.14 24.69
CA VAL A 36 37.20 -13.76 23.46
C VAL A 36 36.30 -12.85 22.64
N THR A 37 36.88 -11.82 22.02
CA THR A 37 36.17 -10.90 21.13
C THR A 37 35.96 -11.55 19.76
N ILE A 38 34.71 -11.70 19.34
CA ILE A 38 34.34 -12.25 18.03
C ILE A 38 33.88 -11.08 17.15
N ASN A 39 34.85 -10.37 16.57
CA ASN A 39 34.61 -9.34 15.55
C ASN A 39 34.76 -9.95 14.15
N PRO A 40 33.90 -9.57 13.18
CA PRO A 40 32.92 -8.47 13.20
C PRO A 40 31.50 -8.83 13.69
N VAL A 41 31.20 -10.12 13.87
CA VAL A 41 29.81 -10.61 13.98
C VAL A 41 29.00 -10.00 15.12
N ARG A 42 29.61 -9.69 16.26
CA ARG A 42 28.86 -9.05 17.36
C ARG A 42 28.18 -7.76 16.91
N ARG A 43 28.93 -6.86 16.26
CA ARG A 43 28.42 -5.54 15.87
C ARG A 43 27.34 -5.68 14.81
N GLU A 44 27.54 -6.58 13.86
CA GLU A 44 26.58 -6.87 12.79
C GLU A 44 25.29 -7.47 13.34
N ILE A 45 25.35 -8.47 14.24
CA ILE A 45 24.15 -9.06 14.85
C ILE A 45 23.38 -8.02 15.66
N ILE A 46 24.06 -7.18 16.44
CA ILE A 46 23.39 -6.14 17.24
C ILE A 46 22.70 -5.13 16.32
N LEU A 47 23.38 -4.67 15.27
CA LEU A 47 22.84 -3.72 14.31
C LEU A 47 21.65 -4.31 13.55
N GLU A 48 21.79 -5.53 13.04
CA GLU A 48 20.74 -6.22 12.29
C GLU A 48 19.54 -6.56 13.18
N ALA A 49 19.75 -7.01 14.41
CA ALA A 49 18.67 -7.28 15.36
C ALA A 49 17.92 -6.01 15.77
N SER A 50 18.61 -4.87 15.88
CA SER A 50 17.98 -3.57 16.11
C SER A 50 17.09 -3.15 14.93
N LEU A 51 17.59 -3.31 13.70
CA LEU A 51 16.81 -3.06 12.49
C LEU A 51 15.58 -3.98 12.41
N LEU A 52 15.76 -5.28 12.63
CA LEU A 52 14.65 -6.25 12.67
C LEU A 52 13.64 -5.93 13.78
N THR A 53 14.07 -5.40 14.92
CA THR A 53 13.16 -4.96 16.00
C THR A 53 12.26 -3.81 15.52
N SER A 54 12.82 -2.85 14.77
CA SER A 54 12.03 -1.80 14.12
C SER A 54 11.04 -2.38 13.12
N GLU A 55 11.48 -3.33 12.29
CA GLU A 55 10.62 -4.01 11.30
C GLU A 55 9.48 -4.78 11.95
N PHE A 56 9.73 -5.56 13.01
CA PHE A 56 8.68 -6.25 13.77
C PHE A 56 7.68 -5.27 14.40
N THR A 57 8.19 -4.16 14.96
CA THR A 57 7.33 -3.12 15.54
C THR A 57 6.42 -2.51 14.48
N SER A 58 6.96 -2.31 13.26
CA SER A 58 6.22 -1.74 12.13
C SER A 58 5.05 -2.58 11.62
N VAL A 59 5.01 -3.88 11.95
CA VAL A 59 3.89 -4.78 11.63
C VAL A 59 2.58 -4.27 12.24
N THR A 60 2.66 -3.55 13.37
CA THR A 60 1.49 -3.01 14.09
C THR A 60 1.19 -1.54 13.79
N ASN A 61 1.87 -0.92 12.82
CA ASN A 61 1.74 0.52 12.54
C ASN A 61 0.42 0.91 11.85
N VAL A 62 -0.45 -0.04 11.54
CA VAL A 62 -1.74 0.22 10.90
C VAL A 62 -2.83 0.06 11.96
N ASN A 63 -3.47 1.18 12.31
CA ASN A 63 -4.63 1.19 13.19
C ASN A 63 -5.85 1.59 12.37
N VAL A 64 -6.83 0.70 12.32
CA VAL A 64 -8.09 0.91 11.61
C VAL A 64 -9.20 0.96 12.65
N ARG A 65 -10.17 1.85 12.47
CA ARG A 65 -11.35 1.93 13.31
C ARG A 65 -12.58 1.69 12.44
N LEU A 66 -13.23 0.54 12.65
CA LEU A 66 -14.47 0.20 11.98
C LEU A 66 -15.65 0.88 12.70
N VAL A 67 -16.53 1.50 11.92
CA VAL A 67 -17.65 2.31 12.37
C VAL A 67 -18.99 1.64 12.06
N SER A 68 -19.07 0.82 11.00
CA SER A 68 -20.34 0.16 10.60
C SER A 68 -20.92 -0.78 11.67
N GLY A 69 -20.08 -1.29 12.58
CA GLY A 69 -20.47 -2.28 13.59
C GLY A 69 -20.71 -3.68 13.02
N THR A 70 -20.31 -3.94 11.76
CA THR A 70 -20.50 -5.23 11.10
C THR A 70 -19.71 -6.33 11.80
N ALA A 71 -20.40 -7.29 12.44
CA ALA A 71 -19.78 -8.34 13.25
C ALA A 71 -18.70 -9.14 12.50
N MET A 72 -18.92 -9.42 11.22
CA MET A 72 -17.96 -10.11 10.35
C MET A 72 -16.65 -9.30 10.19
N LEU A 73 -16.73 -8.00 9.91
CA LEU A 73 -15.55 -7.14 9.76
C LEU A 73 -14.79 -7.01 11.08
N THR A 74 -15.50 -6.78 12.19
CA THR A 74 -14.92 -6.67 13.53
C THR A 74 -14.23 -7.98 13.97
N GLN A 75 -14.80 -9.14 13.61
CA GLN A 75 -14.21 -10.45 13.90
C GLN A 75 -12.89 -10.66 13.15
N VAL A 76 -12.84 -10.33 11.84
CA VAL A 76 -11.61 -10.42 11.05
C VAL A 76 -10.57 -9.42 11.56
N GLN A 77 -10.99 -8.18 11.87
CA GLN A 77 -10.11 -7.16 12.43
C GLN A 77 -9.45 -7.64 13.72
N ALA A 78 -10.23 -8.15 14.67
CA ALA A 78 -9.72 -8.63 15.95
C ALA A 78 -8.70 -9.77 15.77
N ALA A 79 -8.98 -10.69 14.84
CA ALA A 79 -8.06 -11.78 14.52
C ALA A 79 -6.75 -11.27 13.90
N VAL A 80 -6.81 -10.36 12.92
CA VAL A 80 -5.62 -9.80 12.25
C VAL A 80 -4.79 -8.95 13.21
N VAL A 81 -5.43 -8.14 14.05
CA VAL A 81 -4.75 -7.35 15.08
C VAL A 81 -4.06 -8.28 16.09
N SER A 82 -4.71 -9.35 16.55
CA SER A 82 -4.10 -10.36 17.43
C SER A 82 -2.88 -11.01 16.78
N ILE A 83 -2.97 -11.42 15.50
CA ILE A 83 -1.85 -11.97 14.73
C ILE A 83 -0.68 -10.96 14.73
N SER A 84 -0.94 -9.71 14.37
CA SER A 84 0.08 -8.66 14.24
C SER A 84 0.81 -8.39 15.56
N GLN A 85 0.08 -8.30 16.68
CA GLN A 85 0.63 -8.03 18.01
C GLN A 85 1.49 -9.18 18.50
N ARG A 86 0.95 -10.41 18.45
CA ARG A 86 1.68 -11.61 18.90
C ARG A 86 2.91 -11.88 18.03
N PHE A 87 2.82 -11.64 16.72
CA PHE A 87 3.95 -11.76 15.80
C PHE A 87 5.06 -10.74 16.12
N ARG A 88 4.69 -9.47 16.32
CA ARG A 88 5.61 -8.42 16.78
C ARG A 88 6.28 -8.81 18.09
N ASP A 89 5.50 -9.21 19.09
CA ASP A 89 6.01 -9.47 20.43
C ASP A 89 6.96 -10.68 20.43
N GLY A 90 6.62 -11.75 19.69
CA GLY A 90 7.49 -12.91 19.48
C GLY A 90 8.80 -12.55 18.74
N GLY A 91 8.72 -11.72 17.70
CA GLY A 91 9.87 -11.23 16.96
C GLY A 91 10.81 -10.35 17.80
N ASN A 92 10.25 -9.39 18.53
CA ASN A 92 11.00 -8.52 19.44
C ASN A 92 11.68 -9.32 20.55
N ALA A 93 10.99 -10.32 21.13
CA ALA A 93 11.58 -11.21 22.12
C ALA A 93 12.79 -11.97 21.55
N LEU A 94 12.68 -12.52 20.34
CA LEU A 94 13.81 -13.17 19.67
C LEU A 94 14.97 -12.21 19.42
N MET A 95 14.72 -11.00 18.92
CA MET A 95 15.77 -10.01 18.66
C MET A 95 16.51 -9.62 19.95
N GLN A 96 15.79 -9.42 21.06
CA GLN A 96 16.39 -9.16 22.36
C GLN A 96 17.28 -10.32 22.84
N LEU A 97 16.84 -11.57 22.62
CA LEU A 97 17.63 -12.75 22.95
C LEU A 97 18.90 -12.86 22.11
N LEU A 98 18.87 -12.47 20.83
CA LEU A 98 20.04 -12.43 19.96
C LEU A 98 21.03 -11.32 20.35
N VAL A 99 20.54 -10.14 20.71
CA VAL A 99 21.40 -9.06 21.25
C VAL A 99 22.04 -9.50 22.56
N LYS A 100 21.28 -10.16 23.45
CA LYS A 100 21.79 -10.72 24.71
C LYS A 100 22.84 -11.80 24.48
N LEU A 101 22.64 -12.67 23.50
CA LEU A 101 23.63 -13.66 23.09
C LEU A 101 24.92 -12.98 22.59
N ALA A 102 24.80 -12.01 21.66
CA ALA A 102 25.93 -11.30 21.10
C ALA A 102 26.75 -10.51 22.14
N THR A 103 26.13 -10.11 23.25
CA THR A 103 26.75 -9.35 24.35
C THR A 103 27.09 -10.20 25.58
N SER A 104 26.90 -11.52 25.51
CA SER A 104 27.11 -12.41 26.66
C SER A 104 28.58 -12.58 27.02
N THR A 105 28.91 -12.35 28.30
CA THR A 105 30.29 -12.28 28.80
C THR A 105 30.88 -13.62 29.30
N GLY A 106 30.16 -14.73 29.15
CA GLY A 106 30.69 -16.09 29.41
C GLY A 106 30.86 -16.51 30.87
N THR A 107 30.30 -15.79 31.85
CA THR A 107 30.32 -16.19 33.28
C THR A 107 29.44 -17.43 33.56
N THR A 108 28.50 -17.74 32.67
CA THR A 108 27.71 -18.98 32.66
C THR A 108 28.37 -19.95 31.67
N GLY A 109 28.93 -21.07 32.14
CA GLY A 109 29.74 -21.99 31.34
C GLY A 109 29.25 -22.24 29.89
N ASN A 110 30.20 -22.28 28.95
CA ASN A 110 30.11 -22.27 27.48
C ASN A 110 29.01 -23.10 26.77
N ALA A 111 28.20 -23.90 27.46
CA ALA A 111 27.17 -24.77 26.86
C ALA A 111 25.75 -24.17 26.82
N ASN A 112 25.46 -23.10 27.59
CA ASN A 112 24.08 -22.59 27.76
C ASN A 112 23.82 -21.19 27.18
N ALA A 113 24.83 -20.50 26.63
CA ALA A 113 24.65 -19.12 26.13
C ALA A 113 23.71 -19.02 24.91
N PHE A 114 23.76 -20.01 24.01
CA PHE A 114 22.94 -20.06 22.79
C PHE A 114 21.51 -20.58 23.03
N MET A 115 21.28 -21.31 24.13
CA MET A 115 20.00 -21.95 24.41
C MET A 115 18.80 -20.98 24.44
N PRO A 116 18.89 -19.78 25.07
CA PRO A 116 17.79 -18.82 25.03
C PRO A 116 17.47 -18.35 23.61
N ALA A 117 18.49 -18.17 22.75
CA ALA A 117 18.25 -17.79 21.35
C ALA A 117 17.56 -18.92 20.57
N TYR A 118 17.96 -20.18 20.77
CA TYR A 118 17.26 -21.32 20.17
C TYR A 118 15.81 -21.43 20.64
N GLN A 119 15.55 -21.22 21.93
CA GLN A 119 14.20 -21.20 22.48
C GLN A 119 13.36 -20.05 21.89
N GLY A 120 13.96 -18.88 21.68
CA GLY A 120 13.29 -17.76 20.99
C GLY A 120 12.93 -18.08 19.54
N ILE A 121 13.83 -18.76 18.82
CA ILE A 121 13.58 -19.22 17.44
C ILE A 121 12.43 -20.23 17.44
N ASP A 122 12.49 -21.23 18.32
CA ASP A 122 11.47 -22.28 18.42
C ASP A 122 10.10 -21.70 18.81
N ALA A 123 10.07 -20.71 19.71
CA ALA A 123 8.85 -20.02 20.11
C ALA A 123 8.19 -19.29 18.93
N LEU A 124 8.97 -18.55 18.14
CA LEU A 124 8.44 -17.85 16.96
C LEU A 124 8.04 -18.83 15.84
N GLN A 125 8.76 -19.94 15.69
CA GLN A 125 8.38 -21.03 14.78
C GLN A 125 7.07 -21.69 15.20
N GLN A 126 6.88 -22.00 16.48
CA GLN A 126 5.63 -22.57 16.98
C GLN A 126 4.47 -21.58 16.83
N LEU A 127 4.71 -20.30 17.10
CA LEU A 127 3.72 -19.24 16.91
C LEU A 127 3.21 -19.20 15.46
N THR A 128 4.12 -19.21 14.49
CA THR A 128 3.79 -19.18 13.05
C THR A 128 3.25 -20.52 12.52
N LYS A 129 3.50 -21.65 13.19
CA LYS A 129 3.05 -22.98 12.77
C LYS A 129 1.66 -23.34 13.27
N THR A 130 1.40 -23.08 14.56
CA THR A 130 0.15 -23.48 15.22
C THR A 130 -0.42 -22.39 16.12
N GLY A 131 0.41 -21.45 16.57
CA GLY A 131 -0.01 -20.42 17.52
C GLY A 131 -1.10 -19.47 17.01
N PHE A 132 -1.26 -19.32 15.69
CA PHE A 132 -2.32 -18.51 15.06
C PHE A 132 -3.54 -19.32 14.59
N ALA A 133 -3.64 -20.61 14.91
CA ALA A 133 -4.71 -21.47 14.39
C ALA A 133 -6.12 -20.96 14.75
N THR A 134 -6.30 -20.43 15.97
CA THR A 134 -7.57 -19.84 16.42
C THR A 134 -7.94 -18.61 15.60
N GLU A 135 -7.00 -17.66 15.44
CA GLU A 135 -7.21 -16.46 14.64
C GLU A 135 -7.50 -16.78 13.18
N LEU A 136 -6.72 -17.68 12.57
CA LEU A 136 -6.93 -18.11 11.18
C LEU A 136 -8.28 -18.83 10.99
N THR A 137 -8.72 -19.63 11.97
CA THR A 137 -10.05 -20.26 11.94
C THR A 137 -11.17 -19.23 12.06
N ASN A 138 -10.97 -18.19 12.87
CA ASN A 138 -11.94 -17.09 12.98
C ASN A 138 -12.05 -16.30 11.67
N ILE A 139 -10.92 -16.08 10.99
CA ILE A 139 -10.90 -15.46 9.64
C ILE A 139 -11.61 -16.38 8.64
N ASP A 140 -11.30 -17.67 8.61
CA ASP A 140 -11.90 -18.65 7.66
C ASP A 140 -13.43 -18.75 7.81
N ARG A 141 -13.93 -18.73 9.05
CA ARG A 141 -15.39 -18.72 9.31
C ARG A 141 -16.06 -17.44 8.85
N ALA A 142 -15.40 -16.30 9.01
CA ALA A 142 -15.94 -15.00 8.62
C ALA A 142 -15.85 -14.78 7.10
N VAL A 143 -14.80 -15.31 6.45
CA VAL A 143 -14.50 -15.14 5.03
C VAL A 143 -14.31 -16.53 4.38
N PRO A 144 -15.40 -17.27 4.14
CA PRO A 144 -15.33 -18.64 3.63
C PRO A 144 -14.82 -18.70 2.17
N PRO A 145 -14.49 -19.90 1.66
CA PRO A 145 -14.10 -20.12 0.27
C PRO A 145 -15.08 -19.45 -0.73
N PRO A 146 -14.58 -18.84 -1.82
CA PRO A 146 -13.27 -19.02 -2.46
C PRO A 146 -12.12 -18.13 -1.95
N SER A 147 -12.22 -17.54 -0.75
CA SER A 147 -11.16 -16.74 -0.14
C SER A 147 -9.79 -17.41 -0.12
N THR A 148 -8.73 -16.64 -0.42
CA THR A 148 -7.33 -17.08 -0.31
C THR A 148 -6.59 -16.42 0.85
N LEU A 149 -7.27 -15.60 1.66
CA LEU A 149 -6.66 -14.82 2.74
C LEU A 149 -5.89 -15.70 3.74
N VAL A 150 -6.52 -16.76 4.24
CA VAL A 150 -5.89 -17.70 5.19
C VAL A 150 -4.72 -18.42 4.54
N GLN A 151 -4.84 -18.79 3.26
CA GLN A 151 -3.74 -19.40 2.51
C GLN A 151 -2.54 -18.45 2.40
N LYS A 152 -2.75 -17.18 2.07
CA LYS A 152 -1.68 -16.18 1.95
C LYS A 152 -0.97 -15.92 3.28
N PHE A 153 -1.70 -15.86 4.39
CA PHE A 153 -1.08 -15.81 5.73
C PHE A 153 -0.21 -17.05 5.99
N ASN A 154 -0.73 -18.24 5.71
CA ASN A 154 0.02 -19.49 5.88
C ASN A 154 1.27 -19.56 5.00
N ASP A 155 1.21 -19.04 3.77
CA ASP A 155 2.37 -18.99 2.87
C ASP A 155 3.44 -18.02 3.41
N ALA A 156 3.04 -16.82 3.89
CA ALA A 156 3.96 -15.89 4.55
C ALA A 156 4.59 -16.48 5.83
N PHE A 157 3.81 -17.21 6.63
CA PHE A 157 4.31 -17.92 7.81
C PHE A 157 5.26 -19.06 7.46
N ARG A 158 5.02 -19.79 6.35
CA ARG A 158 5.91 -20.85 5.87
C ARG A 158 7.26 -20.29 5.44
N GLU A 159 7.28 -19.14 4.76
CA GLU A 159 8.53 -18.44 4.43
C GLU A 159 9.31 -18.05 5.69
N MET A 160 8.63 -17.48 6.69
CA MET A 160 9.24 -17.14 7.97
C MET A 160 9.83 -18.37 8.68
N GLN A 161 9.13 -19.50 8.69
CA GLN A 161 9.65 -20.75 9.25
C GLN A 161 10.93 -21.22 8.52
N GLY A 162 10.96 -21.09 7.20
CA GLY A 162 12.14 -21.38 6.38
C GLY A 162 13.35 -20.54 6.78
N ALA A 163 13.17 -19.22 6.90
CA ALA A 163 14.22 -18.29 7.32
C ALA A 163 14.69 -18.56 8.77
N LEU A 164 13.77 -18.83 9.70
CA LEU A 164 14.11 -19.20 11.08
C LEU A 164 14.90 -20.51 11.17
N ASN A 165 14.58 -21.51 10.34
CA ASN A 165 15.35 -22.75 10.24
C ASN A 165 16.77 -22.52 9.71
N GLN A 166 16.94 -21.54 8.81
CA GLN A 166 18.27 -21.15 8.32
C GLN A 166 19.06 -20.42 9.40
N LEU A 167 18.42 -19.51 10.15
CA LEU A 167 19.05 -18.82 11.27
C LEU A 167 19.51 -19.80 12.35
N ARG A 168 18.65 -20.75 12.73
CA ARG A 168 19.01 -21.80 13.70
C ARG A 168 20.24 -22.58 13.27
N ARG A 169 20.24 -23.10 12.03
CA ARG A 169 21.38 -23.86 11.48
C ARG A 169 22.68 -23.06 11.46
N SER A 170 22.59 -21.76 11.17
CA SER A 170 23.74 -20.86 11.13
C SER A 170 24.29 -20.60 12.54
N LEU A 171 23.42 -20.40 13.54
CA LEU A 171 23.80 -20.28 14.94
C LEU A 171 24.39 -21.58 15.51
N GLU A 172 23.84 -22.74 15.14
CA GLU A 172 24.40 -24.06 15.51
C GLU A 172 25.77 -24.30 14.89
N ALA A 173 26.02 -23.80 13.67
CA ALA A 173 27.35 -23.80 13.07
C ALA A 173 28.31 -22.88 13.84
N LEU A 174 27.87 -21.67 14.19
CA LEU A 174 28.64 -20.70 14.99
C LEU A 174 29.01 -21.28 16.36
N GLU A 175 28.05 -21.87 17.07
CA GLU A 175 28.29 -22.52 18.36
C GLU A 175 29.31 -23.65 18.24
N ARG A 176 29.20 -24.52 17.22
CA ARG A 176 30.16 -25.60 16.98
C ARG A 176 31.57 -25.07 16.74
N ASP A 177 31.70 -23.98 15.98
CA ASP A 177 33.01 -23.40 15.67
C ASP A 177 33.64 -22.69 16.87
N ILE A 178 32.84 -21.97 17.67
CA ILE A 178 33.28 -21.39 18.95
C ILE A 178 33.77 -22.48 19.92
N ARG A 179 33.06 -23.61 19.98
CA ARG A 179 33.46 -24.76 20.82
C ARG A 179 34.77 -25.40 20.36
N LYS A 180 35.00 -25.48 19.04
CA LYS A 180 36.22 -26.08 18.45
C LYS A 180 37.43 -25.16 18.54
N SER A 181 37.23 -23.85 18.41
CA SER A 181 38.30 -22.87 18.31
C SER A 181 37.98 -21.71 19.24
N ARG A 182 38.58 -21.72 20.43
CA ARG A 182 38.39 -20.64 21.42
C ARG A 182 38.91 -19.29 20.94
N GLN A 183 39.69 -19.22 19.86
CA GLN A 183 40.37 -17.99 19.41
C GLN A 183 40.12 -17.61 17.94
N ASN A 184 39.71 -18.52 17.05
CA ASN A 184 39.51 -18.23 15.61
C ASN A 184 38.22 -18.86 15.10
N VAL A 185 37.12 -18.12 15.05
CA VAL A 185 35.86 -18.56 14.41
C VAL A 185 35.91 -18.27 12.90
N PRO A 186 35.60 -19.23 12.01
CA PRO A 186 35.64 -19.00 10.57
C PRO A 186 34.73 -17.83 10.15
N ALA A 187 35.26 -16.89 9.37
CA ALA A 187 34.49 -15.76 8.86
C ALA A 187 33.31 -16.16 7.96
N ARG A 188 33.37 -17.36 7.36
CA ARG A 188 32.23 -17.92 6.63
C ARG A 188 31.04 -18.16 7.57
N THR A 189 31.26 -18.85 8.67
CA THR A 189 30.22 -19.16 9.67
C THR A 189 29.64 -17.88 10.27
N GLN A 190 30.50 -16.89 10.47
CA GLN A 190 30.15 -15.55 10.88
C GLN A 190 29.20 -14.85 9.87
N SER A 191 29.59 -14.84 8.59
CA SER A 191 28.78 -14.34 7.46
C SER A 191 27.42 -15.03 7.34
N ASP A 192 27.37 -16.34 7.56
CA ASP A 192 26.16 -17.14 7.39
C ASP A 192 25.08 -16.74 8.42
N VAL A 193 25.47 -16.37 9.64
CA VAL A 193 24.54 -15.88 10.67
C VAL A 193 23.96 -14.51 10.30
N THR A 194 24.81 -13.56 9.88
CA THR A 194 24.33 -12.24 9.44
C THR A 194 23.40 -12.38 8.23
N GLN A 195 23.75 -13.22 7.26
CA GLN A 195 22.90 -13.49 6.09
C GLN A 195 21.54 -14.09 6.49
N ALA A 196 21.52 -15.01 7.46
CA ALA A 196 20.28 -15.61 7.95
C ALA A 196 19.39 -14.60 8.71
N LEU A 197 19.98 -13.63 9.41
CA LEU A 197 19.23 -12.53 10.02
C LEU A 197 18.62 -11.60 8.96
N ILE A 198 19.42 -11.18 7.98
CA ILE A 198 18.95 -10.34 6.86
C ILE A 198 17.79 -11.04 6.10
N ALA A 199 17.85 -12.36 5.96
CA ALA A 199 16.79 -13.15 5.33
C ALA A 199 15.44 -13.12 6.08
N LEU A 200 15.40 -12.69 7.35
CA LEU A 200 14.14 -12.50 8.09
C LEU A 200 13.36 -11.26 7.63
N ARG A 201 14.04 -10.17 7.20
CA ARG A 201 13.39 -8.92 6.78
C ARG A 201 12.27 -9.13 5.75
N PRO A 202 12.49 -9.81 4.61
CA PRO A 202 11.42 -10.01 3.63
C PRO A 202 10.26 -10.86 4.16
N CYS A 203 10.51 -11.79 5.09
CA CYS A 203 9.46 -12.57 5.73
C CYS A 203 8.61 -11.70 6.67
N ILE A 204 9.23 -10.77 7.41
CA ILE A 204 8.51 -9.78 8.22
C ILE A 204 7.67 -8.88 7.32
N HIS A 205 8.23 -8.41 6.20
CA HIS A 205 7.53 -7.55 5.24
C HIS A 205 6.34 -8.27 4.61
N ALA A 206 6.46 -9.55 4.26
CA ALA A 206 5.33 -10.33 3.76
C ALA A 206 4.18 -10.41 4.79
N VAL A 207 4.48 -10.64 6.08
CA VAL A 207 3.46 -10.64 7.14
C VAL A 207 2.88 -9.23 7.35
N ARG A 208 3.73 -8.19 7.36
CA ARG A 208 3.31 -6.79 7.46
C ARG A 208 2.37 -6.40 6.32
N TYR A 209 2.69 -6.78 5.09
CA TYR A 209 1.84 -6.58 3.92
C TYR A 209 0.47 -7.23 4.14
N MET A 210 0.44 -8.52 4.51
CA MET A 210 -0.81 -9.22 4.78
C MET A 210 -1.66 -8.53 5.86
N VAL A 211 -1.04 -8.13 6.97
CA VAL A 211 -1.75 -7.40 8.05
C VAL A 211 -2.27 -6.06 7.55
N ARG A 212 -1.41 -5.23 6.95
CA ARG A 212 -1.74 -3.89 6.48
C ARG A 212 -2.86 -3.91 5.45
N THR A 213 -2.68 -4.68 4.38
CA THR A 213 -3.64 -4.76 3.29
C THR A 213 -4.98 -5.30 3.79
N THR A 214 -4.98 -6.28 4.71
CA THR A 214 -6.24 -6.82 5.23
C THR A 214 -6.98 -5.77 6.05
N LEU A 215 -6.28 -5.03 6.91
CA LEU A 215 -6.89 -3.96 7.69
C LEU A 215 -7.41 -2.82 6.79
N GLN A 216 -6.70 -2.47 5.72
CA GLN A 216 -7.15 -1.47 4.75
C GLN A 216 -8.41 -1.93 4.00
N TYR A 217 -8.47 -3.18 3.52
CA TYR A 217 -9.69 -3.71 2.91
C TYR A 217 -10.87 -3.80 3.88
N LEU A 218 -10.61 -4.05 5.17
CA LEU A 218 -11.66 -3.99 6.18
C LEU A 218 -12.16 -2.56 6.39
N LEU A 219 -11.29 -1.56 6.34
CA LEU A 219 -11.68 -0.15 6.42
C LEU A 219 -12.53 0.24 5.21
N GLU A 220 -12.09 -0.07 4.00
CA GLU A 220 -12.81 0.24 2.76
C GLU A 220 -14.17 -0.50 2.70
N ALA A 221 -14.22 -1.76 3.12
CA ALA A 221 -15.48 -2.49 3.27
C ALA A 221 -16.41 -1.85 4.32
N ASP A 222 -15.85 -1.30 5.41
CA ASP A 222 -16.62 -0.65 6.47
C ASP A 222 -17.17 0.70 6.02
N GLU A 223 -16.36 1.50 5.33
CA GLU A 223 -16.79 2.76 4.70
C GLU A 223 -17.92 2.49 3.70
N PHE A 224 -17.76 1.48 2.84
CA PHE A 224 -18.82 1.01 1.96
C PHE A 224 -20.11 0.63 2.72
N MET A 225 -20.00 -0.11 3.82
CA MET A 225 -21.16 -0.47 4.64
C MET A 225 -21.83 0.74 5.30
N VAL A 226 -21.04 1.74 5.73
CA VAL A 226 -21.55 3.00 6.27
C VAL A 226 -22.30 3.78 5.20
N ASP A 227 -21.76 3.86 3.99
CA ASP A 227 -22.40 4.56 2.88
C ASP A 227 -23.67 3.85 2.40
N VAL A 228 -23.65 2.52 2.31
CA VAL A 228 -24.88 1.73 2.08
C VAL A 228 -25.94 2.04 3.14
N ALA A 229 -25.57 2.14 4.41
CA ALA A 229 -26.51 2.45 5.49
C ALA A 229 -27.08 3.87 5.38
N LYS A 230 -26.28 4.86 4.94
CA LYS A 230 -26.76 6.21 4.65
C LYS A 230 -27.75 6.22 3.50
N GLU A 231 -27.42 5.57 2.38
CA GLU A 231 -28.29 5.45 1.21
C GLU A 231 -29.61 4.76 1.55
N LEU A 232 -29.55 3.71 2.37
CA LEU A 232 -30.74 3.01 2.83
C LEU A 232 -31.64 3.87 3.72
N ASN A 233 -31.07 4.68 4.62
CA ASN A 233 -31.82 5.63 5.44
C ASN A 233 -32.43 6.75 4.59
N ALA A 234 -31.70 7.25 3.60
CA ALA A 234 -32.18 8.25 2.65
C ALA A 234 -33.34 7.69 1.80
N PHE A 235 -33.21 6.46 1.32
CA PHE A 235 -34.25 5.71 0.62
C PHE A 235 -35.51 5.56 1.47
N ASP A 236 -35.38 5.07 2.71
CA ASP A 236 -36.53 4.87 3.61
C ASP A 236 -37.25 6.19 3.92
N THR A 237 -36.49 7.26 4.19
CA THR A 237 -37.04 8.59 4.43
C THR A 237 -37.81 9.10 3.20
N SER A 238 -37.23 8.94 2.01
CA SER A 238 -37.81 9.41 0.76
C SER A 238 -39.05 8.61 0.37
N MET A 239 -39.04 7.29 0.60
CA MET A 239 -40.18 6.42 0.36
C MET A 239 -41.34 6.78 1.30
N ARG A 240 -41.07 7.00 2.60
CA ARG A 240 -42.08 7.47 3.56
C ARG A 240 -42.69 8.81 3.16
N ASN A 241 -41.87 9.75 2.70
CA ASN A 241 -42.35 11.04 2.20
C ASN A 241 -43.24 10.89 0.95
N THR A 242 -42.86 10.01 0.04
CA THR A 242 -43.63 9.70 -1.18
C THR A 242 -45.01 9.11 -0.82
N LEU A 243 -45.04 8.12 0.07
CA LEU A 243 -46.28 7.53 0.56
C LEU A 243 -47.17 8.54 1.32
N ALA A 244 -46.56 9.40 2.13
CA ALA A 244 -47.30 10.43 2.86
C ALA A 244 -47.98 11.42 1.90
N LYS A 245 -47.29 11.85 0.83
CA LYS A 245 -47.87 12.70 -0.22
C LYS A 245 -49.01 12.01 -0.95
N PHE A 246 -48.82 10.76 -1.36
CA PHE A 246 -49.86 9.95 -2.02
C PHE A 246 -51.10 9.79 -1.12
N SER A 247 -50.89 9.45 0.15
CA SER A 247 -51.94 9.29 1.16
C SER A 247 -52.72 10.59 1.41
N ALA A 248 -52.02 11.71 1.57
CA ALA A 248 -52.64 13.03 1.72
C ALA A 248 -53.47 13.41 0.49
N GLY A 249 -52.93 13.21 -0.71
CA GLY A 249 -53.62 13.48 -1.96
C GLY A 249 -54.87 12.62 -2.17
N THR A 250 -54.79 11.32 -1.83
CA THR A 250 -55.93 10.39 -1.89
C THR A 250 -57.02 10.77 -0.89
N ASN A 251 -56.63 11.18 0.32
CA ASN A 251 -57.57 11.70 1.32
C ASN A 251 -58.25 13.00 0.88
N GLN A 252 -57.53 13.88 0.21
CA GLN A 252 -58.11 15.10 -0.34
C GLN A 252 -59.13 14.77 -1.43
N LEU A 253 -58.77 13.88 -2.37
CA LEU A 253 -59.69 13.38 -3.39
C LEU A 253 -60.96 12.77 -2.79
N LYS A 254 -60.82 11.97 -1.72
CA LYS A 254 -61.96 11.41 -0.97
C LYS A 254 -62.85 12.53 -0.42
N LYS A 255 -62.28 13.52 0.27
CA LYS A 255 -63.03 14.64 0.83
C LYS A 255 -63.75 15.44 -0.25
N ASP A 256 -63.05 15.76 -1.34
CA ASP A 256 -63.57 16.54 -2.45
C ASP A 256 -64.68 15.80 -3.21
N ALA A 257 -64.61 14.47 -3.29
CA ALA A 257 -65.65 13.64 -3.90
C ALA A 257 -66.88 13.53 -2.99
N VAL A 258 -66.68 13.21 -1.71
CA VAL A 258 -67.76 13.08 -0.72
C VAL A 258 -68.49 14.42 -0.54
N GLN A 259 -67.74 15.51 -0.43
CA GLN A 259 -68.32 16.84 -0.30
C GLN A 259 -69.12 17.22 -1.55
N TYR A 260 -68.59 16.98 -2.75
CA TYR A 260 -69.33 17.22 -3.99
C TYR A 260 -70.64 16.44 -4.04
N ILE A 261 -70.61 15.13 -3.76
CA ILE A 261 -71.81 14.28 -3.74
C ILE A 261 -72.84 14.82 -2.74
N ASN A 262 -72.41 15.14 -1.52
CA ASN A 262 -73.30 15.62 -0.46
C ASN A 262 -73.87 17.02 -0.75
N ASP A 263 -73.07 17.93 -1.31
CA ASP A 263 -73.49 19.29 -1.64
C ASP A 263 -74.47 19.26 -2.84
N THR A 264 -74.11 18.53 -3.90
CA THR A 264 -74.94 18.42 -5.12
C THR A 264 -76.27 17.71 -4.83
N PHE A 265 -76.25 16.56 -4.17
CA PHE A 265 -77.51 15.88 -3.83
C PHE A 265 -78.24 16.57 -2.67
N GLY A 266 -77.55 17.14 -1.69
CA GLY A 266 -78.19 17.75 -0.51
C GLY A 266 -78.97 19.02 -0.84
N CYS A 267 -78.42 19.91 -1.66
CA CYS A 267 -79.11 21.14 -2.06
C CYS A 267 -80.12 20.88 -3.18
N SER A 268 -79.71 20.21 -4.26
CA SER A 268 -80.55 20.07 -5.45
C SER A 268 -81.69 19.08 -5.28
N LEU A 269 -81.52 17.93 -4.59
CA LEU A 269 -82.69 17.06 -4.30
C LEU A 269 -83.67 17.72 -3.34
N LEU A 270 -83.22 18.57 -2.43
CA LEU A 270 -84.13 19.31 -1.55
C LEU A 270 -84.99 20.28 -2.36
N GLU A 271 -84.38 21.02 -3.28
CA GLU A 271 -85.09 21.89 -4.23
C GLU A 271 -86.07 21.11 -5.11
N GLN A 272 -85.65 19.95 -5.64
CA GLN A 272 -86.52 19.08 -6.43
C GLN A 272 -87.66 18.46 -5.60
N HIS A 273 -87.41 18.11 -4.33
CA HIS A 273 -88.44 17.61 -3.42
C HIS A 273 -89.47 18.69 -3.07
N GLU A 274 -89.03 19.92 -2.83
CA GLU A 274 -89.87 21.09 -2.61
C GLU A 274 -90.70 21.43 -3.88
N ALA A 275 -90.11 21.27 -5.08
CA ALA A 275 -90.80 21.44 -6.36
C ALA A 275 -91.83 20.34 -6.67
N LEU A 276 -91.58 19.10 -6.24
CA LEU A 276 -92.49 17.96 -6.36
C LEU A 276 -93.70 18.04 -5.41
N GLN A 277 -93.52 18.62 -4.22
CA GLN A 277 -94.53 18.72 -3.16
C GLN A 277 -95.90 19.26 -3.61
N PRO A 278 -95.99 20.36 -4.39
CA PRO A 278 -97.27 20.88 -4.89
C PRO A 278 -97.87 20.08 -6.07
N VAL A 279 -97.06 19.32 -6.81
CA VAL A 279 -97.49 18.52 -7.99
C VAL A 279 -98.03 17.15 -7.57
N MET A 280 -97.52 16.60 -6.46
CA MET A 280 -97.87 15.27 -5.96
C MET A 280 -99.37 15.01 -5.76
N PRO A 281 -100.17 15.90 -5.14
CA PRO A 281 -101.61 15.71 -5.01
C PRO A 281 -102.33 15.63 -6.36
N GLN A 282 -101.84 16.34 -7.38
CA GLN A 282 -102.43 16.38 -8.71
C GLN A 282 -102.08 15.12 -9.53
N LEU A 283 -100.85 14.61 -9.39
CA LEU A 283 -100.43 13.32 -9.96
C LEU A 283 -101.24 12.16 -9.40
N THR A 284 -101.49 12.14 -8.07
CA THR A 284 -102.29 11.08 -7.44
C THR A 284 -103.77 11.06 -7.87
N ALA A 285 -104.27 12.15 -8.46
CA ALA A 285 -105.63 12.26 -9.00
C ALA A 285 -105.77 11.69 -10.43
N ILE A 286 -104.65 11.40 -11.12
CA ILE A 286 -104.65 10.78 -12.44
C ILE A 286 -104.94 9.28 -12.30
N SER A 287 -105.97 8.78 -12.99
CA SER A 287 -106.52 7.42 -12.80
C SER A 287 -105.53 6.27 -13.07
N SER A 288 -104.45 6.51 -13.82
CA SER A 288 -103.39 5.54 -14.14
C SER A 288 -102.16 5.63 -13.21
N TYR A 289 -102.09 6.61 -12.30
CA TYR A 289 -100.91 6.85 -11.46
C TYR A 289 -100.57 5.64 -10.57
N ALA A 290 -101.57 5.10 -9.86
CA ALA A 290 -101.38 4.01 -8.91
C ALA A 290 -100.93 2.69 -9.57
N THR A 291 -101.28 2.45 -10.84
CA THR A 291 -100.96 1.21 -11.57
C THR A 291 -99.73 1.31 -12.46
N ALA A 292 -99.29 2.51 -12.85
CA ALA A 292 -98.18 2.70 -13.80
C ALA A 292 -96.98 3.49 -13.26
N LEU A 293 -97.16 4.42 -12.32
CA LEU A 293 -96.12 5.40 -11.96
C LEU A 293 -95.75 5.45 -10.48
N GLN A 294 -96.66 5.05 -9.58
CA GLN A 294 -96.43 5.12 -8.14
C GLN A 294 -95.25 4.25 -7.67
N GLN A 295 -95.25 2.96 -8.02
CA GLN A 295 -94.20 2.03 -7.58
C GLN A 295 -92.79 2.41 -8.14
N PRO A 296 -92.65 2.79 -9.44
CA PRO A 296 -91.38 3.29 -9.96
C PRO A 296 -90.88 4.56 -9.26
N LEU A 297 -91.77 5.53 -9.00
CA LEU A 297 -91.42 6.81 -8.38
C LEU A 297 -91.02 6.63 -6.91
N ASP A 298 -91.78 5.82 -6.15
CA ASP A 298 -91.44 5.45 -4.77
C ASP A 298 -90.08 4.72 -4.70
N GLY A 299 -89.77 3.90 -5.70
CA GLY A 299 -88.47 3.24 -5.85
C GLY A 299 -87.32 4.22 -6.10
N ILE A 300 -87.50 5.18 -7.02
CA ILE A 300 -86.51 6.23 -7.31
C ILE A 300 -86.27 7.11 -6.08
N LEU A 301 -87.33 7.53 -5.38
CA LEU A 301 -87.23 8.35 -4.16
C LEU A 301 -86.58 7.59 -3.00
N ALA A 302 -86.76 6.27 -2.91
CA ALA A 302 -86.07 5.45 -1.92
C ALA A 302 -84.56 5.33 -2.19
N GLU A 303 -84.16 5.22 -3.46
CA GLU A 303 -82.76 5.11 -3.87
C GLU A 303 -82.01 6.45 -3.82
N LEU A 304 -82.72 7.56 -4.03
CA LEU A 304 -82.18 8.93 -3.95
C LEU A 304 -82.44 9.60 -2.60
N GLY A 305 -83.03 8.89 -1.65
CA GLY A 305 -83.30 9.41 -0.31
C GLY A 305 -82.00 9.74 0.44
N PRO A 306 -82.03 10.71 1.38
CA PRO A 306 -80.83 11.14 2.12
C PRO A 306 -80.09 10.00 2.82
N SER A 307 -80.82 9.01 3.34
CA SER A 307 -80.24 7.83 4.00
C SER A 307 -79.55 6.86 3.03
N ALA A 308 -80.11 6.67 1.82
CA ALA A 308 -79.53 5.80 0.80
C ALA A 308 -78.28 6.42 0.18
N ILE A 309 -78.31 7.73 -0.10
CA ILE A 309 -77.14 8.48 -0.59
C ILE A 309 -76.03 8.50 0.47
N ALA A 310 -76.36 8.81 1.74
CA ALA A 310 -75.38 8.78 2.82
C ALA A 310 -74.71 7.40 2.95
N ALA A 311 -75.49 6.31 2.89
CA ALA A 311 -74.95 4.95 2.94
C ALA A 311 -74.02 4.63 1.75
N ARG A 312 -74.37 5.05 0.53
CA ARG A 312 -73.53 4.87 -0.68
C ARG A 312 -72.26 5.70 -0.63
N THR A 313 -72.33 6.94 -0.13
CA THR A 313 -71.19 7.83 0.09
C THR A 313 -70.24 7.27 1.15
N ASP A 314 -70.77 6.67 2.22
CA ASP A 314 -69.96 5.99 3.24
C ASP A 314 -69.20 4.79 2.66
N VAL A 315 -69.85 3.99 1.79
CA VAL A 315 -69.19 2.88 1.09
C VAL A 315 -68.05 3.39 0.20
N LEU A 316 -68.27 4.48 -0.54
CA LEU A 316 -67.22 5.10 -1.35
C LEU A 316 -66.06 5.61 -0.48
N ALA A 317 -66.36 6.28 0.64
CA ALA A 317 -65.35 6.76 1.57
C ALA A 317 -64.52 5.61 2.17
N GLN A 318 -65.17 4.51 2.56
CA GLN A 318 -64.52 3.29 3.05
C GLN A 318 -63.64 2.65 1.97
N ALA A 319 -64.09 2.61 0.72
CA ALA A 319 -63.28 2.08 -0.39
C ALA A 319 -61.99 2.89 -0.61
N PHE A 320 -62.05 4.23 -0.51
CA PHE A 320 -60.85 5.08 -0.55
C PHE A 320 -59.91 4.83 0.63
N ASP A 321 -60.44 4.70 1.85
CA ASP A 321 -59.63 4.42 3.04
C ASP A 321 -58.97 3.04 2.98
N GLN A 322 -59.67 2.03 2.46
CA GLN A 322 -59.15 0.68 2.23
C GLN A 322 -58.05 0.68 1.16
N TYR A 323 -58.30 1.31 0.01
CA TYR A 323 -57.32 1.40 -1.08
C TYR A 323 -56.02 2.07 -0.63
N ARG A 324 -56.13 3.15 0.16
CA ARG A 324 -54.97 3.82 0.77
C ARG A 324 -54.22 2.88 1.72
N ALA A 325 -54.93 2.13 2.57
CA ALA A 325 -54.31 1.18 3.49
C ALA A 325 -53.56 0.06 2.74
N ASP A 326 -54.17 -0.48 1.68
CA ASP A 326 -53.58 -1.52 0.84
C ASP A 326 -52.31 -1.01 0.12
N ALA A 327 -52.35 0.21 -0.42
CA ALA A 327 -51.18 0.83 -1.07
C ALA A 327 -49.98 1.00 -0.11
N VAL A 328 -50.25 1.38 1.15
CA VAL A 328 -49.22 1.48 2.19
C VAL A 328 -48.67 0.10 2.56
N ALA A 329 -49.55 -0.90 2.68
CA ALA A 329 -49.17 -2.28 3.01
C ALA A 329 -48.31 -2.94 1.92
N VAL A 330 -48.65 -2.71 0.65
CA VAL A 330 -47.85 -3.20 -0.49
C VAL A 330 -46.46 -2.56 -0.47
N SER A 331 -46.35 -1.25 -0.28
CA SER A 331 -45.04 -0.57 -0.24
C SER A 331 -44.13 -1.11 0.86
N THR A 332 -44.67 -1.29 2.07
CA THR A 332 -43.89 -1.73 3.23
C THR A 332 -43.43 -3.17 3.07
N THR A 333 -44.27 -4.04 2.49
CA THR A 333 -43.94 -5.44 2.24
C THR A 333 -42.91 -5.59 1.10
N SER A 334 -43.15 -4.94 -0.04
CA SER A 334 -42.28 -5.03 -1.22
C SER A 334 -40.92 -4.36 -1.02
N ALA A 335 -40.86 -3.17 -0.42
CA ALA A 335 -39.60 -2.52 -0.09
C ALA A 335 -38.79 -3.33 0.94
N GLY A 336 -39.48 -3.91 1.93
CA GLY A 336 -38.85 -4.81 2.90
C GLY A 336 -38.20 -6.05 2.26
N LEU A 337 -38.85 -6.66 1.27
CA LEU A 337 -38.31 -7.81 0.53
C LEU A 337 -37.13 -7.44 -0.36
N PHE A 338 -37.19 -6.31 -1.06
CA PHE A 338 -36.09 -5.79 -1.89
C PHE A 338 -34.83 -5.56 -1.05
N VAL A 339 -34.98 -4.87 0.08
CA VAL A 339 -33.88 -4.55 1.01
C VAL A 339 -33.32 -5.81 1.68
N ARG A 340 -34.18 -6.72 2.18
CA ARG A 340 -33.71 -7.86 2.99
C ARG A 340 -33.17 -9.03 2.17
N SER A 341 -33.66 -9.23 0.95
CA SER A 341 -33.30 -10.43 0.18
C SER A 341 -32.31 -10.13 -0.95
N ALA A 342 -32.58 -9.14 -1.80
CA ALA A 342 -31.78 -8.91 -3.01
C ALA A 342 -30.51 -8.07 -2.73
N THR A 343 -30.63 -6.95 -2.01
CA THR A 343 -29.47 -6.07 -1.78
C THR A 343 -28.54 -6.61 -0.70
N ALA A 344 -29.06 -7.20 0.37
CA ALA A 344 -28.24 -7.77 1.45
C ALA A 344 -27.28 -8.87 0.96
N GLN A 345 -27.73 -9.74 0.05
CA GLN A 345 -26.88 -10.78 -0.54
C GLN A 345 -25.82 -10.20 -1.47
N LEU A 346 -26.18 -9.20 -2.28
CA LEU A 346 -25.23 -8.47 -3.14
C LEU A 346 -24.14 -7.79 -2.29
N ILE A 347 -24.55 -6.99 -1.30
CA ILE A 347 -23.65 -6.29 -0.35
C ILE A 347 -22.70 -7.28 0.33
N ARG A 348 -23.22 -8.43 0.77
CA ARG A 348 -22.38 -9.47 1.36
C ARG A 348 -21.35 -10.02 0.37
N THR A 349 -21.74 -10.35 -0.85
CA THR A 349 -20.82 -10.84 -1.89
C THR A 349 -19.76 -9.80 -2.24
N MET A 350 -20.13 -8.53 -2.26
CA MET A 350 -19.23 -7.41 -2.49
C MET A 350 -18.16 -7.27 -1.41
N VAL A 351 -18.58 -7.21 -0.15
CA VAL A 351 -17.67 -7.18 1.01
C VAL A 351 -16.74 -8.39 1.00
N LEU A 352 -17.29 -9.58 0.74
CA LEU A 352 -16.49 -10.81 0.65
C LEU A 352 -15.49 -10.75 -0.51
N THR A 353 -15.84 -10.18 -1.65
CA THR A 353 -14.95 -10.07 -2.82
C THR A 353 -13.72 -9.24 -2.48
N LEU A 354 -13.91 -8.10 -1.82
CA LEU A 354 -12.81 -7.22 -1.42
C LEU A 354 -11.86 -7.91 -0.44
N ILE A 355 -12.40 -8.51 0.62
CA ILE A 355 -11.58 -9.09 1.71
C ILE A 355 -11.11 -10.54 1.44
N ALA A 356 -11.53 -11.17 0.33
CA ALA A 356 -11.11 -12.52 -0.07
C ALA A 356 -9.68 -12.61 -0.60
N PHE A 357 -9.01 -11.47 -0.83
CA PHE A 357 -7.63 -11.39 -1.33
C PHE A 357 -7.41 -12.09 -2.68
N GLY A 358 -8.42 -12.08 -3.56
CA GLY A 358 -8.27 -12.55 -4.94
C GLY A 358 -7.35 -11.63 -5.77
N PRO A 359 -6.82 -12.08 -6.93
CA PRO A 359 -5.90 -11.30 -7.77
C PRO A 359 -6.51 -10.01 -8.37
N HIS A 360 -7.84 -9.87 -8.37
CA HIS A 360 -8.56 -8.72 -8.94
C HIS A 360 -9.65 -8.20 -7.97
N ASN A 361 -9.49 -8.44 -6.68
CA ASN A 361 -10.49 -8.11 -5.67
C ASN A 361 -10.85 -6.63 -5.64
N GLU A 362 -9.86 -5.74 -5.60
CA GLU A 362 -10.07 -4.30 -5.55
C GLU A 362 -10.73 -3.77 -6.83
N TYR A 363 -10.25 -4.22 -8.00
CA TYR A 363 -10.84 -3.89 -9.30
C TYR A 363 -12.31 -4.29 -9.37
N CYS A 364 -12.61 -5.56 -9.03
CA CYS A 364 -13.99 -6.06 -9.02
C CYS A 364 -14.87 -5.33 -7.99
N PHE A 365 -14.34 -5.04 -6.81
CA PHE A 365 -15.08 -4.33 -5.78
C PHE A 365 -15.47 -2.91 -6.23
N ASN A 366 -14.49 -2.13 -6.69
CA ASN A 366 -14.71 -0.75 -7.15
C ASN A 366 -15.66 -0.68 -8.34
N TRP A 367 -15.63 -1.69 -9.22
CA TRP A 367 -16.60 -1.81 -10.30
C TRP A 367 -18.05 -1.95 -9.81
N PHE A 368 -18.32 -2.85 -8.86
CA PHE A 368 -19.70 -3.14 -8.47
C PHE A 368 -20.23 -2.27 -7.32
N ALA A 369 -19.36 -1.59 -6.55
CA ALA A 369 -19.74 -0.89 -5.31
C ALA A 369 -20.76 0.20 -5.57
N TRP A 370 -20.51 1.01 -6.60
CA TRP A 370 -21.38 2.11 -6.96
C TRP A 370 -22.72 1.70 -7.56
N ARG A 371 -22.76 0.53 -8.18
CA ARG A 371 -24.02 -0.05 -8.66
C ARG A 371 -24.91 -0.44 -7.49
N ALA A 372 -24.33 -0.93 -6.39
CA ALA A 372 -25.11 -1.26 -5.20
C ALA A 372 -25.83 -0.04 -4.60
N TYR A 373 -25.19 1.13 -4.57
CA TYR A 373 -25.81 2.39 -4.13
C TYR A 373 -26.96 2.81 -5.06
N SER A 374 -26.71 2.77 -6.37
CA SER A 374 -27.65 3.23 -7.39
C SER A 374 -28.96 2.43 -7.44
N LEU A 375 -28.96 1.19 -6.95
CA LEU A 375 -30.16 0.35 -6.88
C LEU A 375 -31.26 0.96 -5.99
N TYR A 376 -30.89 1.64 -4.89
CA TYR A 376 -31.87 2.25 -3.99
C TYR A 376 -32.55 3.45 -4.64
N ALA A 377 -31.78 4.34 -5.26
CA ALA A 377 -32.29 5.49 -6.00
C ALA A 377 -33.19 5.07 -7.17
N LEU A 378 -32.79 4.05 -7.92
CA LEU A 378 -33.57 3.50 -9.03
C LEU A 378 -34.94 2.98 -8.54
N HIS A 379 -34.95 2.20 -7.45
CA HIS A 379 -36.17 1.62 -6.92
C HIS A 379 -37.13 2.68 -6.35
N LEU A 380 -36.59 3.70 -5.67
CA LEU A 380 -37.37 4.84 -5.18
C LEU A 380 -38.05 5.59 -6.33
N ASN A 381 -37.30 5.89 -7.39
CA ASN A 381 -37.83 6.59 -8.56
C ASN A 381 -38.95 5.78 -9.24
N ALA A 382 -38.74 4.47 -9.43
CA ALA A 382 -39.76 3.60 -10.01
C ALA A 382 -41.05 3.58 -9.17
N ALA A 383 -40.92 3.41 -7.84
CA ALA A 383 -42.07 3.38 -6.95
C ALA A 383 -42.82 4.73 -6.90
N SER A 384 -42.07 5.84 -6.80
CA SER A 384 -42.64 7.19 -6.78
C SER A 384 -43.47 7.48 -8.02
N LYS A 385 -42.96 7.12 -9.21
CA LYS A 385 -43.71 7.29 -10.46
C LYS A 385 -44.97 6.44 -10.54
N CYS A 386 -44.98 5.24 -9.97
CA CYS A 386 -46.21 4.45 -9.87
C CYS A 386 -47.26 5.15 -9.01
N TYR A 387 -46.88 5.72 -7.86
CA TYR A 387 -47.81 6.46 -7.00
C TYR A 387 -48.33 7.75 -7.66
N GLU A 388 -47.48 8.50 -8.34
CA GLU A 388 -47.89 9.68 -9.10
C GLU A 388 -48.92 9.31 -10.19
N ALA A 389 -48.63 8.28 -10.98
CA ALA A 389 -49.52 7.83 -12.05
C ALA A 389 -50.88 7.36 -11.52
N GLU A 390 -50.87 6.67 -10.38
CA GLU A 390 -52.08 6.12 -9.79
C GLU A 390 -52.93 7.18 -9.08
N GLN A 391 -52.29 8.17 -8.46
CA GLN A 391 -52.98 9.34 -7.93
C GLN A 391 -53.71 10.12 -9.05
N ASP A 392 -53.08 10.23 -10.22
CA ASP A 392 -53.71 10.88 -11.36
C ASP A 392 -54.88 10.06 -11.94
N ARG A 393 -54.79 8.73 -11.95
CA ARG A 393 -55.94 7.86 -12.29
C ARG A 393 -57.12 8.05 -11.34
N LEU A 394 -56.86 8.15 -10.03
CA LEU A 394 -57.90 8.44 -9.05
C LEU A 394 -58.55 9.81 -9.28
N LYS A 395 -57.77 10.84 -9.66
CA LYS A 395 -58.34 12.14 -10.06
C LYS A 395 -59.28 12.01 -11.26
N THR A 396 -58.88 11.26 -12.28
CA THR A 396 -59.74 11.02 -13.46
C THR A 396 -61.02 10.28 -13.08
N MET A 397 -60.92 9.26 -12.21
CA MET A 397 -62.08 8.52 -11.71
C MET A 397 -63.04 9.45 -10.95
N VAL A 398 -62.53 10.30 -10.05
CA VAL A 398 -63.36 11.27 -9.32
C VAL A 398 -64.04 12.26 -10.26
N LYS A 399 -63.34 12.76 -11.29
CA LYS A 399 -63.96 13.63 -12.32
C LYS A 399 -65.09 12.92 -13.05
N PHE A 400 -64.89 11.67 -13.47
CA PHE A 400 -65.95 10.87 -14.09
C PHE A 400 -67.14 10.69 -13.14
N LEU A 401 -66.87 10.43 -11.86
CA LEU A 401 -67.90 10.24 -10.85
C LEU A 401 -68.71 11.52 -10.62
N ARG A 402 -68.09 12.70 -10.67
CA ARG A 402 -68.79 14.00 -10.67
C ARG A 402 -69.73 14.13 -11.85
N HIS A 403 -69.26 13.84 -13.07
CA HIS A 403 -70.13 13.87 -14.25
C HIS A 403 -71.32 12.91 -14.16
N VAL A 404 -71.12 11.72 -13.60
CA VAL A 404 -72.23 10.78 -13.38
C VAL A 404 -73.23 11.33 -12.37
N VAL A 405 -72.77 11.94 -11.28
CA VAL A 405 -73.64 12.62 -10.30
C VAL A 405 -74.43 13.74 -10.96
N ASP A 406 -73.78 14.55 -11.80
CA ASP A 406 -74.43 15.65 -12.51
C ASP A 406 -75.49 15.14 -13.50
N VAL A 407 -75.20 14.05 -14.22
CA VAL A 407 -76.17 13.42 -15.14
C VAL A 407 -77.37 12.85 -14.38
N VAL A 408 -77.12 12.16 -13.25
CA VAL A 408 -78.22 11.63 -12.42
C VAL A 408 -79.07 12.78 -11.87
N LEU A 409 -78.45 13.89 -11.47
CA LEU A 409 -79.18 15.06 -11.01
C LEU A 409 -80.00 15.66 -12.16
N TYR A 410 -79.42 15.80 -13.35
CA TYR A 410 -80.11 16.28 -14.54
C TYR A 410 -81.32 15.39 -14.88
N ASP A 411 -81.19 14.06 -14.82
CA ASP A 411 -82.30 13.14 -15.06
C ASP A 411 -83.41 13.29 -14.00
N VAL A 412 -83.06 13.62 -12.76
CA VAL A 412 -84.02 13.89 -11.67
C VAL A 412 -84.72 15.23 -11.87
N GLU A 413 -83.97 16.28 -12.22
CA GLU A 413 -84.51 17.58 -12.59
C GLU A 413 -85.47 17.45 -13.79
N GLU A 414 -85.04 16.73 -14.84
CA GLU A 414 -85.86 16.46 -16.03
C GLU A 414 -87.08 15.60 -15.69
N LEU A 415 -87.00 14.68 -14.72
CA LEU A 415 -88.15 13.90 -14.25
C LEU A 415 -89.16 14.81 -13.53
N VAL A 416 -88.72 15.69 -12.65
CA VAL A 416 -89.59 16.67 -11.97
C VAL A 416 -90.21 17.63 -12.97
N ASP A 417 -89.42 18.11 -13.93
CA ASP A 417 -89.88 18.97 -15.01
C ASP A 417 -90.84 18.25 -15.96
N ASN A 418 -90.58 17.00 -16.37
CA ASN A 418 -91.50 16.22 -17.20
C ASN A 418 -92.81 15.90 -16.47
N LEU A 419 -92.76 15.67 -15.16
CA LEU A 419 -93.94 15.51 -14.29
C LEU A 419 -94.71 16.84 -14.14
N SER A 420 -94.02 17.98 -14.09
CA SER A 420 -94.63 19.31 -14.01
C SER A 420 -95.17 19.81 -15.37
N VAL A 421 -94.55 19.42 -16.48
CA VAL A 421 -94.96 19.67 -17.88
C VAL A 421 -96.14 18.80 -18.30
N CYS A 422 -96.25 17.57 -17.77
CA CYS A 422 -97.49 16.79 -17.84
C CYS A 422 -98.69 17.53 -17.21
N VAL A 423 -98.43 18.50 -16.32
CA VAL A 423 -99.43 19.33 -15.66
C VAL A 423 -99.58 20.71 -16.31
N ASN A 424 -98.58 21.24 -17.04
CA ASN A 424 -98.63 22.57 -17.66
C ASN A 424 -97.89 22.64 -19.02
N LEU A 425 -98.64 22.88 -20.11
CA LEU A 425 -98.11 23.19 -21.45
C LEU A 425 -97.94 24.72 -21.66
N VAL A 426 -96.83 25.10 -22.32
CA VAL A 426 -96.46 26.35 -23.06
C VAL A 426 -95.26 27.16 -22.47
N PRO A 427 -94.29 27.69 -23.29
CA PRO A 427 -92.83 27.65 -23.02
C PRO A 427 -92.06 28.99 -22.93
N GLY A 428 -90.79 28.94 -22.45
CA GLY A 428 -89.64 29.74 -22.96
C GLY A 428 -88.65 30.41 -21.97
N GLY A 429 -87.32 30.28 -22.19
CA GLY A 429 -86.28 31.24 -21.74
C GLY A 429 -84.90 30.68 -21.31
N ASP A 430 -83.81 31.04 -22.03
CA ASP A 430 -82.37 30.67 -21.91
C ASP A 430 -81.60 31.19 -20.66
N VAL A 431 -80.37 30.66 -20.38
CA VAL A 431 -79.06 31.38 -20.23
C VAL A 431 -77.86 30.45 -19.87
N SER A 432 -76.64 30.83 -20.30
CA SER A 432 -75.31 30.16 -20.35
C SER A 432 -74.48 30.02 -19.05
N CYS A 433 -73.54 29.06 -19.03
CA CYS A 433 -72.51 28.86 -17.98
C CYS A 433 -71.09 29.36 -18.37
N VAL A 434 -70.34 29.84 -17.37
CA VAL A 434 -68.91 30.20 -17.42
C VAL A 434 -68.12 29.18 -16.60
N GLU A 435 -67.06 28.59 -17.16
CA GLU A 435 -66.03 27.84 -16.42
C GLU A 435 -64.71 28.63 -16.39
N GLN A 436 -64.12 28.79 -15.20
CA GLN A 436 -62.76 29.29 -14.98
C GLN A 436 -61.84 28.13 -14.64
N ASP A 437 -60.84 27.93 -15.49
CA ASP A 437 -59.71 27.03 -15.30
C ASP A 437 -58.72 27.63 -14.28
N VAL A 438 -58.26 26.83 -13.32
CA VAL A 438 -57.17 27.20 -12.39
C VAL A 438 -55.85 26.73 -13.00
N SER A 439 -55.14 27.67 -13.62
CA SER A 439 -53.81 27.50 -14.22
C SER A 439 -52.73 27.31 -13.15
N GLY A 440 -52.14 26.11 -13.09
CA GLY A 440 -50.80 25.93 -12.55
C GLY A 440 -49.77 26.37 -13.59
N GLU A 441 -48.86 27.26 -13.23
CA GLU A 441 -47.89 27.90 -14.12
C GLU A 441 -46.95 26.86 -14.79
N PRO A 442 -46.90 26.77 -16.14
CA PRO A 442 -46.07 25.79 -16.83
C PRO A 442 -44.59 26.20 -16.80
N ARG A 443 -43.74 25.29 -16.30
CA ARG A 443 -42.28 25.38 -16.37
C ARG A 443 -41.76 24.83 -17.71
N PRO A 444 -40.66 25.35 -18.26
CA PRO A 444 -40.04 24.73 -19.43
C PRO A 444 -39.19 23.52 -19.07
N ASP A 445 -39.38 22.43 -19.80
CA ASP A 445 -38.66 21.16 -19.64
C ASP A 445 -38.32 20.57 -21.01
N PHE A 446 -37.06 20.14 -21.21
CA PHE A 446 -36.60 19.43 -22.43
C PHE A 446 -36.96 20.07 -23.78
N GLY A 447 -36.95 21.40 -23.87
CA GLY A 447 -37.19 22.17 -25.10
C GLY A 447 -38.66 22.55 -25.34
N VAL A 448 -39.57 22.34 -24.39
CA VAL A 448 -40.98 22.76 -24.48
C VAL A 448 -41.42 23.48 -23.21
N ILE A 449 -42.46 24.32 -23.32
CA ILE A 449 -43.12 24.98 -22.19
C ILE A 449 -44.30 24.10 -21.75
N GLY A 450 -44.03 23.19 -20.81
CA GLY A 450 -44.97 22.18 -20.31
C GLY A 450 -44.26 21.27 -19.31
N ASN A 451 -44.99 20.69 -18.36
CA ASN A 451 -44.37 19.99 -17.24
C ASN A 451 -44.03 18.53 -17.59
N ILE A 452 -42.75 18.24 -17.79
CA ILE A 452 -42.26 16.86 -17.96
C ILE A 452 -41.76 16.34 -16.62
N ALA A 453 -42.57 15.44 -16.05
CA ALA A 453 -42.29 14.82 -14.77
C ALA A 453 -40.92 14.10 -14.75
N GLY A 454 -39.90 14.70 -14.14
CA GLY A 454 -38.55 14.14 -13.99
C GLY A 454 -37.42 15.01 -14.53
N SER A 455 -37.71 16.17 -15.13
CA SER A 455 -36.71 17.14 -15.61
C SER A 455 -35.73 17.59 -14.52
N ILE A 456 -36.22 18.05 -13.37
CA ILE A 456 -35.39 18.47 -12.22
C ILE A 456 -34.46 17.34 -11.78
N GLN A 457 -34.99 16.12 -11.65
CA GLN A 457 -34.18 14.97 -11.22
C GLN A 457 -33.11 14.62 -12.25
N THR A 458 -33.41 14.78 -13.54
CA THR A 458 -32.45 14.59 -14.63
C THR A 458 -31.31 15.61 -14.53
N GLY A 459 -31.62 16.89 -14.27
CA GLY A 459 -30.61 17.93 -14.04
C GLY A 459 -29.75 17.66 -12.80
N THR A 460 -30.36 17.25 -11.69
CA THR A 460 -29.61 16.89 -10.47
C THR A 460 -28.66 15.72 -10.70
N VAL A 461 -29.13 14.62 -11.31
CA VAL A 461 -28.27 13.45 -11.59
C VAL A 461 -27.19 13.80 -12.61
N ALA A 462 -27.46 14.67 -13.59
CA ALA A 462 -26.44 15.17 -14.52
C ALA A 462 -25.34 15.94 -13.79
N ASN A 463 -25.69 16.89 -12.91
CA ASN A 463 -24.72 17.65 -12.11
C ASN A 463 -23.88 16.73 -11.21
N GLU A 464 -24.52 15.79 -10.48
CA GLU A 464 -23.79 14.82 -9.66
C GLU A 464 -22.87 13.89 -10.47
N THR A 465 -23.24 13.59 -11.73
CA THR A 465 -22.39 12.86 -12.67
C THR A 465 -21.20 13.72 -13.11
N GLY A 466 -21.41 15.03 -13.28
CA GLY A 466 -20.36 16.00 -13.60
C GLY A 466 -19.32 16.08 -12.49
N GLU A 467 -19.76 16.17 -11.23
CA GLU A 467 -18.87 16.08 -10.06
C GLU A 467 -18.04 14.78 -10.04
N SER A 468 -18.62 13.67 -10.50
CA SER A 468 -17.92 12.38 -10.59
C SER A 468 -16.89 12.35 -11.73
N PHE A 469 -17.12 13.07 -12.84
CA PHE A 469 -16.13 13.26 -13.90
C PHE A 469 -15.00 14.20 -13.47
N ASP A 470 -15.30 15.26 -12.72
CA ASP A 470 -14.29 16.18 -12.17
C ASP A 470 -13.29 15.44 -11.27
N GLN A 471 -13.77 14.48 -10.47
CA GLN A 471 -12.93 13.63 -9.61
C GLN A 471 -11.91 12.76 -10.39
N ILE A 472 -12.11 12.52 -11.69
CA ILE A 472 -11.15 11.76 -12.52
C ILE A 472 -9.92 12.61 -12.86
N ASP A 473 -10.03 13.95 -12.85
CA ASP A 473 -8.91 14.86 -13.09
C ASP A 473 -7.97 14.92 -11.86
N PHE A 474 -7.26 13.82 -11.63
CA PHE A 474 -6.29 13.75 -10.55
C PHE A 474 -5.17 14.74 -10.80
N LYS A 475 -5.07 15.70 -9.87
CA LYS A 475 -3.93 16.61 -9.77
C LYS A 475 -2.63 15.82 -9.80
N THR A 476 -1.74 16.22 -10.70
CA THR A 476 -0.41 15.64 -10.92
C THR A 476 0.29 15.24 -9.62
N ILE A 477 0.72 13.97 -9.53
CA ILE A 477 1.65 13.56 -8.47
C ILE A 477 3.04 14.16 -8.74
N THR A 478 3.76 14.49 -7.67
CA THR A 478 5.14 14.98 -7.78
C THR A 478 6.11 13.82 -7.59
N LEU A 479 6.82 13.46 -8.65
CA LEU A 479 7.89 12.46 -8.64
C LEU A 479 9.24 13.15 -8.43
N LYS A 480 10.01 12.66 -7.47
CA LYS A 480 11.30 13.24 -7.07
C LYS A 480 12.47 12.60 -7.80
N SER A 481 12.38 11.32 -8.17
CA SER A 481 13.47 10.66 -8.90
C SER A 481 13.62 11.22 -10.33
N HIS A 482 14.80 11.00 -10.92
CA HIS A 482 15.06 11.34 -12.32
C HIS A 482 14.73 10.20 -13.28
N TYR A 483 14.06 9.14 -12.83
CA TYR A 483 13.75 7.99 -13.66
C TYR A 483 12.67 8.34 -14.70
N THR A 484 13.07 8.38 -15.96
CA THR A 484 12.25 8.90 -17.07
C THR A 484 10.98 8.09 -17.30
N VAL A 485 11.03 6.77 -17.09
CA VAL A 485 9.85 5.89 -17.27
C VAL A 485 8.70 6.32 -16.35
N LEU A 486 8.97 6.61 -15.07
CA LEU A 486 7.93 7.05 -14.13
C LEU A 486 7.33 8.40 -14.56
N LYS A 487 8.18 9.33 -15.03
CA LYS A 487 7.73 10.64 -15.50
C LYS A 487 6.85 10.53 -16.74
N THR A 488 7.25 9.71 -17.71
CA THR A 488 6.46 9.48 -18.92
C THR A 488 5.12 8.84 -18.59
N LEU A 489 5.10 7.81 -17.72
CA LEU A 489 3.85 7.17 -17.28
C LEU A 489 2.92 8.16 -16.56
N ASN A 490 3.45 8.96 -15.64
CA ASN A 490 2.70 10.01 -14.94
C ASN A 490 2.04 10.96 -15.94
N THR A 491 2.81 11.49 -16.90
CA THR A 491 2.27 12.37 -17.95
C THR A 491 1.17 11.71 -18.76
N GLN A 492 1.35 10.46 -19.20
CA GLN A 492 0.32 9.78 -20.01
C GLN A 492 -0.96 9.52 -19.21
N LEU A 493 -0.84 9.06 -17.96
CA LEU A 493 -1.98 8.80 -17.08
C LEU A 493 -2.75 10.09 -16.74
N THR A 494 -2.04 11.20 -16.46
CA THR A 494 -2.68 12.51 -16.24
C THR A 494 -3.42 12.97 -17.50
N ILE A 495 -2.84 12.83 -18.70
CA ILE A 495 -3.53 13.20 -19.94
C ILE A 495 -4.82 12.39 -20.12
N ILE A 496 -4.79 11.08 -19.84
CA ILE A 496 -5.98 10.23 -19.93
C ILE A 496 -7.05 10.73 -18.95
N GLY A 497 -6.69 10.95 -17.68
CA GLY A 497 -7.61 11.45 -16.66
C GLY A 497 -8.25 12.79 -17.03
N SER A 498 -7.42 13.77 -17.40
CA SER A 498 -7.89 15.12 -17.75
C SER A 498 -8.78 15.13 -19.01
N ASN A 499 -8.46 14.33 -20.03
CA ASN A 499 -9.28 14.26 -21.24
C ASN A 499 -10.65 13.63 -20.95
N ILE A 500 -10.71 12.53 -20.19
CA ILE A 500 -11.98 11.90 -19.80
C ILE A 500 -12.82 12.85 -18.95
N SER A 501 -12.20 13.52 -17.97
CA SER A 501 -12.86 14.48 -17.11
C SER A 501 -13.46 15.65 -17.92
N THR A 502 -12.63 16.28 -18.77
CA THR A 502 -13.06 17.45 -19.58
C THR A 502 -14.23 17.09 -20.50
N THR A 503 -14.11 16.02 -21.30
CA THR A 503 -15.17 15.63 -22.23
C THR A 503 -16.41 15.09 -21.50
N GLY A 504 -16.24 14.49 -20.33
CA GLY A 504 -17.35 14.09 -19.45
C GLY A 504 -18.12 15.27 -18.88
N LEU A 505 -17.44 16.33 -18.44
CA LEU A 505 -18.04 17.58 -17.97
C LEU A 505 -18.84 18.27 -19.09
N GLU A 506 -18.30 18.34 -20.31
CA GLU A 506 -19.02 18.87 -21.47
C GLU A 506 -20.36 18.16 -21.72
N LEU A 507 -20.39 16.83 -21.53
CA LEU A 507 -21.62 16.04 -21.61
C LEU A 507 -22.60 16.36 -20.48
N THR A 508 -22.14 16.40 -19.23
CA THR A 508 -23.02 16.63 -18.08
C THR A 508 -23.58 18.04 -18.05
N ASP A 509 -22.79 19.04 -18.45
CA ASP A 509 -23.24 20.43 -18.61
C ASP A 509 -24.33 20.52 -19.68
N SER A 510 -24.15 19.83 -20.80
CA SER A 510 -25.14 19.79 -21.89
C SER A 510 -26.46 19.13 -21.43
N LEU A 511 -26.39 18.08 -20.60
CA LEU A 511 -27.56 17.40 -20.03
C LEU A 511 -28.30 18.27 -19.01
N GLU A 512 -27.57 18.99 -18.15
CA GLU A 512 -28.16 19.92 -17.19
C GLU A 512 -28.89 21.07 -17.89
N VAL A 513 -28.27 21.64 -18.94
CA VAL A 513 -28.90 22.66 -19.79
C VAL A 513 -30.15 22.12 -20.47
N LEU A 514 -30.11 20.89 -21.00
CA LEU A 514 -31.27 20.28 -21.65
C LEU A 514 -32.45 20.11 -20.68
N ALA A 515 -32.20 19.69 -19.44
CA ALA A 515 -33.23 19.37 -18.45
C ALA A 515 -34.19 20.55 -18.19
N SER A 516 -33.68 21.78 -18.18
CA SER A 516 -34.46 23.00 -17.91
C SER A 516 -34.70 23.88 -19.14
N SER A 517 -34.39 23.38 -20.35
CA SER A 517 -34.38 24.19 -21.56
C SER A 517 -35.78 24.52 -22.10
N ASN A 518 -35.95 25.74 -22.60
CA ASN A 518 -37.04 26.15 -23.52
C ASN A 518 -36.53 26.41 -24.95
N GLY A 519 -35.32 25.94 -25.28
CA GLY A 519 -34.65 26.23 -26.54
C GLY A 519 -35.28 25.57 -27.75
N THR A 520 -34.77 25.91 -28.94
CA THR A 520 -35.32 25.44 -30.22
C THR A 520 -35.08 23.94 -30.45
N LEU A 521 -36.13 23.22 -30.82
CA LEU A 521 -36.02 21.84 -31.31
C LEU A 521 -35.58 21.83 -32.77
N PRO A 522 -34.72 20.89 -33.22
CA PRO A 522 -34.10 19.79 -32.45
C PRO A 522 -32.78 20.17 -31.75
N GLN A 523 -32.36 21.44 -31.82
CA GLN A 523 -31.00 21.89 -31.49
C GLN A 523 -30.58 21.58 -30.05
N VAL A 524 -31.49 21.74 -29.08
CA VAL A 524 -31.21 21.41 -27.66
C VAL A 524 -30.84 19.94 -27.43
N TYR A 525 -31.39 19.00 -28.21
CA TYR A 525 -31.02 17.58 -28.14
C TYR A 525 -29.74 17.30 -28.92
N ASN A 526 -29.55 17.95 -30.08
CA ASN A 526 -28.35 17.78 -30.90
C ASN A 526 -27.08 18.16 -30.13
N ASN A 527 -27.12 19.20 -29.29
CA ASN A 527 -25.98 19.59 -28.45
C ASN A 527 -25.53 18.43 -27.52
N VAL A 528 -26.49 17.76 -26.86
CA VAL A 528 -26.19 16.60 -26.00
C VAL A 528 -25.67 15.43 -26.84
N THR A 529 -26.29 15.13 -27.99
CA THR A 529 -25.82 14.05 -28.88
C THR A 529 -24.40 14.29 -29.36
N VAL A 530 -24.02 15.53 -29.67
CA VAL A 530 -22.64 15.90 -30.05
C VAL A 530 -21.66 15.63 -28.89
N ALA A 531 -22.01 16.05 -27.67
CA ALA A 531 -21.16 15.80 -26.50
C ALA A 531 -21.00 14.30 -26.20
N ILE A 532 -22.07 13.50 -26.35
CA ILE A 532 -21.98 12.04 -26.23
C ILE A 532 -21.01 11.49 -27.28
N VAL A 533 -21.15 11.87 -28.55
CA VAL A 533 -20.29 11.37 -29.65
C VAL A 533 -18.81 11.75 -29.42
N GLN A 534 -18.54 12.94 -28.88
CA GLN A 534 -17.18 13.34 -28.52
C GLN A 534 -16.58 12.42 -27.45
N LEU A 535 -17.34 12.14 -26.38
CA LEU A 535 -16.89 11.22 -25.33
C LEU A 535 -16.71 9.79 -25.86
N GLN A 536 -17.62 9.30 -26.70
CA GLN A 536 -17.49 7.98 -27.34
C GLN A 536 -16.22 7.91 -28.21
N THR A 537 -15.97 8.94 -29.03
CA THR A 537 -14.79 9.02 -29.89
C THR A 537 -13.50 8.99 -29.07
N LEU A 538 -13.48 9.74 -27.96
CA LEU A 538 -12.36 9.74 -27.02
C LEU A 538 -12.10 8.32 -26.48
N LEU A 539 -13.12 7.66 -25.94
CA LEU A 539 -13.03 6.32 -25.33
C LEU A 539 -12.66 5.23 -26.34
N GLU A 540 -13.12 5.32 -27.60
CA GLU A 540 -12.86 4.32 -28.62
C GLU A 540 -11.48 4.47 -29.27
N THR A 541 -11.05 5.70 -29.54
CA THR A 541 -9.84 5.96 -30.35
C THR A 541 -8.97 7.10 -29.85
N GLY A 542 -9.53 8.07 -29.13
CA GLY A 542 -8.79 9.25 -28.68
C GLY A 542 -7.71 8.97 -27.62
N LEU A 543 -7.84 7.88 -26.85
CA LEU A 543 -6.86 7.47 -25.84
C LEU A 543 -5.76 6.53 -26.36
N THR A 544 -5.86 6.05 -27.61
CA THR A 544 -4.91 5.09 -28.20
C THR A 544 -3.45 5.56 -28.19
N PRO A 545 -3.12 6.84 -28.47
CA PRO A 545 -1.74 7.31 -28.42
C PRO A 545 -1.11 7.15 -27.03
N GLN A 546 -1.88 7.46 -25.97
CA GLN A 546 -1.43 7.39 -24.59
C GLN A 546 -1.30 5.92 -24.15
N THR A 547 -2.30 5.09 -24.44
CA THR A 547 -2.27 3.66 -24.06
C THR A 547 -1.16 2.89 -24.78
N ALA A 548 -0.86 3.20 -26.05
CA ALA A 548 0.25 2.58 -26.77
C ALA A 548 1.62 2.89 -26.14
N VAL A 549 1.82 4.12 -25.65
CA VAL A 549 3.05 4.50 -24.93
C VAL A 549 3.14 3.77 -23.59
N ILE A 550 2.04 3.68 -22.84
CA ILE A 550 1.99 2.93 -21.57
C ILE A 550 2.32 1.45 -21.82
N GLU A 551 1.68 0.82 -22.81
CA GLU A 551 1.91 -0.59 -23.14
C GLU A 551 3.35 -0.88 -23.54
N GLN A 552 3.99 0.02 -24.29
CA GLN A 552 5.40 -0.12 -24.65
C GLN A 552 6.33 -0.09 -23.44
N LEU A 553 5.98 0.68 -22.40
CA LEU A 553 6.82 0.86 -21.21
C LEU A 553 6.63 -0.25 -20.18
N VAL A 554 5.39 -0.68 -19.93
CA VAL A 554 5.06 -1.55 -18.78
C VAL A 554 4.17 -2.74 -19.11
N GLY A 555 3.83 -2.95 -20.39
CA GLY A 555 2.97 -4.05 -20.81
C GLY A 555 1.47 -3.73 -20.69
N LYS A 556 0.63 -4.76 -20.80
CA LYS A 556 -0.79 -4.61 -21.16
C LYS A 556 -1.75 -4.35 -20.01
N TYR A 557 -1.40 -4.63 -18.77
CA TYR A 557 -2.38 -4.62 -17.66
C TYR A 557 -3.13 -3.30 -17.51
N ILE A 558 -2.43 -2.16 -17.56
CA ILE A 558 -3.07 -0.82 -17.48
C ILE A 558 -3.96 -0.58 -18.71
N GLY A 559 -3.47 -0.90 -19.91
CA GLY A 559 -4.23 -0.77 -21.15
C GLY A 559 -5.49 -1.63 -21.17
N ASP A 560 -5.41 -2.87 -20.68
CA ASP A 560 -6.53 -3.81 -20.57
C ASP A 560 -7.59 -3.28 -19.58
N MET A 561 -7.19 -2.79 -18.40
CA MET A 561 -8.10 -2.17 -17.42
C MET A 561 -8.81 -0.93 -18.00
N LEU A 562 -8.07 -0.03 -18.66
CA LEU A 562 -8.64 1.16 -19.30
C LEU A 562 -9.57 0.81 -20.46
N THR A 563 -9.22 -0.22 -21.24
CA THR A 563 -10.04 -0.69 -22.37
C THR A 563 -11.36 -1.30 -21.88
N ASP A 564 -11.32 -2.08 -20.79
CA ASP A 564 -12.51 -2.65 -20.18
C ASP A 564 -13.44 -1.55 -19.65
N ALA A 565 -12.89 -0.60 -18.87
CA ALA A 565 -13.64 0.55 -18.38
C ALA A 565 -14.23 1.41 -19.52
N SER A 566 -13.47 1.64 -20.60
CA SER A 566 -13.90 2.42 -21.77
C SER A 566 -15.03 1.72 -22.54
N ARG A 567 -14.94 0.39 -22.73
CA ARG A 567 -15.99 -0.40 -23.38
C ARG A 567 -17.31 -0.29 -22.61
N GLU A 568 -17.22 -0.41 -21.30
CA GLU A 568 -18.35 -0.37 -20.40
C GLU A 568 -19.00 1.01 -20.32
N LEU A 569 -18.21 2.09 -20.30
CA LEU A 569 -18.72 3.46 -20.42
C LEU A 569 -19.39 3.69 -21.77
N ASN A 570 -18.75 3.28 -22.86
CA ASN A 570 -19.30 3.44 -24.21
C ASN A 570 -20.64 2.72 -24.37
N ALA A 571 -20.78 1.50 -23.84
CA ALA A 571 -22.05 0.77 -23.86
C ALA A 571 -23.19 1.56 -23.18
N THR A 572 -22.89 2.28 -22.09
CA THR A 572 -23.87 3.15 -21.43
C THR A 572 -24.13 4.44 -22.21
N LEU A 573 -23.13 5.03 -22.87
CA LEU A 573 -23.33 6.19 -23.74
C LEU A 573 -24.21 5.87 -24.96
N VAL A 574 -24.06 4.68 -25.55
CA VAL A 574 -24.95 4.17 -26.58
C VAL A 574 -26.39 4.06 -26.06
N HIS A 575 -26.56 3.52 -24.85
CA HIS A 575 -27.88 3.42 -24.24
C HIS A 575 -28.50 4.80 -23.96
N LEU A 576 -27.71 5.73 -23.42
CA LEU A 576 -28.14 7.12 -23.18
C LEU A 576 -28.58 7.82 -24.47
N THR A 577 -27.81 7.65 -25.56
CA THR A 577 -28.16 8.17 -26.89
C THR A 577 -29.51 7.64 -27.36
N ALA A 578 -29.77 6.35 -27.19
CA ALA A 578 -31.04 5.73 -27.57
C ALA A 578 -32.22 6.30 -26.76
N GLN A 579 -32.06 6.49 -25.44
CA GLN A 579 -33.12 7.06 -24.59
C GLN A 579 -33.38 8.54 -24.90
N LEU A 580 -32.34 9.32 -25.16
CA LEU A 580 -32.47 10.71 -25.60
C LEU A 580 -33.21 10.82 -26.95
N GLY A 581 -32.94 9.90 -27.88
CA GLY A 581 -33.64 9.84 -29.16
C GLY A 581 -35.14 9.53 -29.01
N LEU A 582 -35.52 8.63 -28.08
CA LEU A 582 -36.93 8.36 -27.77
C LEU A 582 -37.61 9.57 -27.13
N MET A 583 -36.92 10.26 -26.23
CA MET A 583 -37.41 11.49 -25.60
C MET A 583 -37.64 12.60 -26.63
N GLN A 584 -36.66 12.83 -27.52
CA GLN A 584 -36.75 13.80 -28.60
C GLN A 584 -37.92 13.50 -29.55
N ALA A 585 -38.11 12.23 -29.93
CA ALA A 585 -39.21 11.81 -30.79
C ALA A 585 -40.58 12.08 -30.14
N GLY A 586 -40.73 11.77 -28.84
CA GLY A 586 -41.95 12.03 -28.08
C GLY A 586 -42.27 13.53 -27.97
N VAL A 587 -41.27 14.36 -27.64
CA VAL A 587 -41.43 15.82 -27.55
C VAL A 587 -41.77 16.42 -28.92
N THR A 588 -41.10 16.00 -29.98
CA THR A 588 -41.38 16.48 -31.35
C THR A 588 -42.79 16.12 -31.80
N ALA A 589 -43.25 14.89 -31.50
CA ALA A 589 -44.61 14.46 -31.80
C ALA A 589 -45.66 15.27 -31.02
N ALA A 590 -45.37 15.61 -29.76
CA ALA A 590 -46.25 16.47 -28.95
C ALA A 590 -46.37 17.88 -29.55
N VAL A 591 -45.25 18.49 -29.95
CA VAL A 591 -45.23 19.81 -30.62
C VAL A 591 -46.01 19.76 -31.94
N ALA A 592 -45.85 18.69 -32.73
CA ALA A 592 -46.57 18.53 -33.99
C ALA A 592 -48.09 18.38 -33.77
N ALA A 593 -48.51 17.75 -32.66
CA ALA A 593 -49.93 17.56 -32.33
C ALA A 593 -50.61 18.84 -31.82
N THR A 594 -49.88 19.73 -31.15
CA THR A 594 -50.41 21.03 -30.66
C THR A 594 -50.19 22.20 -31.61
N GLY A 595 -49.22 22.11 -32.53
CA GLY A 595 -48.78 23.22 -33.37
C GLY A 595 -48.05 24.34 -32.60
N SER A 596 -47.68 24.09 -31.34
CA SER A 596 -47.05 25.08 -30.43
C SER A 596 -46.07 24.39 -29.49
N SER A 597 -45.02 25.10 -29.08
CA SER A 597 -44.08 24.68 -28.04
C SER A 597 -44.63 24.80 -26.62
N THR A 598 -45.78 25.47 -26.44
CA THR A 598 -46.54 25.48 -25.18
C THR A 598 -47.56 24.35 -25.24
N ILE A 599 -47.34 23.29 -24.47
CA ILE A 599 -48.08 22.03 -24.58
C ILE A 599 -48.83 21.75 -23.28
N PRO A 600 -50.16 21.57 -23.31
CA PRO A 600 -50.92 21.13 -22.15
C PRO A 600 -50.42 19.77 -21.63
N ASP A 601 -50.30 19.62 -20.31
CA ASP A 601 -49.79 18.40 -19.66
C ASP A 601 -50.51 17.11 -20.13
N THR A 602 -51.81 17.20 -20.42
CA THR A 602 -52.63 16.08 -20.92
C THR A 602 -52.18 15.58 -22.29
N VAL A 603 -51.73 16.47 -23.17
CA VAL A 603 -51.22 16.13 -24.51
C VAL A 603 -49.78 15.64 -24.40
N LEU A 604 -48.95 16.30 -23.60
CA LEU A 604 -47.55 15.96 -23.39
C LEU A 604 -47.38 14.51 -22.89
N ARG A 605 -48.22 14.10 -21.93
CA ARG A 605 -48.22 12.73 -21.36
C ARG A 605 -48.61 11.62 -22.34
N ARG A 606 -49.32 11.96 -23.42
CA ARG A 606 -49.69 10.99 -24.46
C ARG A 606 -48.50 10.59 -25.33
N TYR A 607 -47.53 11.50 -25.49
CA TYR A 607 -46.36 11.30 -26.34
C TYR A 607 -45.07 11.06 -25.55
N VAL A 608 -44.96 11.62 -24.34
CA VAL A 608 -43.84 11.39 -23.41
C VAL A 608 -44.34 10.57 -22.22
N SER A 609 -44.17 9.25 -22.31
CA SER A 609 -44.59 8.36 -21.23
C SER A 609 -43.62 8.40 -20.04
N PRO A 610 -44.08 8.16 -18.80
CA PRO A 610 -43.20 8.02 -17.63
C PRO A 610 -42.07 7.00 -17.81
N LYS A 611 -42.30 5.98 -18.65
CA LYS A 611 -41.28 4.98 -18.99
C LYS A 611 -40.08 5.59 -19.71
N VAL A 612 -40.31 6.51 -20.65
CA VAL A 612 -39.22 7.16 -21.42
C VAL A 612 -38.33 8.00 -20.49
N VAL A 613 -38.94 8.76 -19.58
CA VAL A 613 -38.19 9.56 -18.60
C VAL A 613 -37.44 8.68 -17.60
N TYR A 614 -38.05 7.59 -17.15
CA TYR A 614 -37.40 6.62 -16.26
C TYR A 614 -36.17 5.96 -16.90
N GLU A 615 -36.28 5.50 -18.15
CA GLU A 615 -35.14 4.87 -18.84
C GLU A 615 -34.01 5.89 -19.12
N LEU A 616 -34.34 7.15 -19.39
CA LEU A 616 -33.33 8.22 -19.50
C LEU A 616 -32.58 8.43 -18.18
N LEU A 617 -33.32 8.55 -17.07
CA LEU A 617 -32.72 8.72 -15.75
C LEU A 617 -31.87 7.51 -15.35
N ARG A 618 -32.33 6.31 -15.68
CA ARG A 618 -31.57 5.06 -15.50
C ARG A 618 -30.26 5.09 -16.28
N ALA A 619 -30.28 5.50 -17.54
CA ALA A 619 -29.08 5.58 -18.36
C ALA A 619 -28.04 6.55 -17.77
N LEU A 620 -28.48 7.68 -17.22
CA LEU A 620 -27.60 8.63 -16.52
C LEU A 620 -27.04 8.07 -15.22
N GLN A 621 -27.87 7.39 -14.43
CA GLN A 621 -27.40 6.73 -13.20
C GLN A 621 -26.40 5.61 -13.51
N ASP A 622 -26.63 4.83 -14.57
CA ASP A 622 -25.70 3.82 -15.04
C ASP A 622 -24.36 4.45 -15.46
N LEU A 623 -24.38 5.64 -16.08
CA LEU A 623 -23.16 6.38 -16.45
C LEU A 623 -22.37 6.75 -15.20
N LYS A 624 -23.02 7.43 -14.25
CA LYS A 624 -22.43 7.80 -12.96
C LYS A 624 -21.82 6.59 -12.24
N SER A 625 -22.53 5.46 -12.22
CA SER A 625 -22.09 4.25 -11.52
C SER A 625 -20.82 3.61 -12.09
N ARG A 626 -20.41 3.97 -13.31
CA ARG A 626 -19.25 3.40 -14.00
C ARG A 626 -17.98 4.24 -13.85
N LEU A 627 -18.11 5.53 -13.56
CA LEU A 627 -16.97 6.46 -13.42
C LEU A 627 -15.97 6.07 -12.32
N PRO A 628 -16.39 5.58 -11.15
CA PRO A 628 -15.47 5.24 -10.06
C PRO A 628 -14.45 4.15 -10.41
N LEU A 629 -14.76 3.28 -11.38
CA LEU A 629 -13.80 2.32 -11.89
C LEU A 629 -12.63 3.03 -12.60
N VAL A 630 -12.92 4.06 -13.40
CA VAL A 630 -11.89 4.86 -14.07
C VAL A 630 -11.05 5.61 -13.05
N THR A 631 -11.69 6.26 -12.08
CA THR A 631 -11.05 6.93 -10.95
C THR A 631 -10.05 5.99 -10.25
N TYR A 632 -10.51 4.80 -9.86
CA TYR A 632 -9.69 3.78 -9.20
C TYR A 632 -8.47 3.35 -10.05
N ILE A 633 -8.66 3.12 -11.36
CA ILE A 633 -7.54 2.72 -12.24
C ILE A 633 -6.46 3.82 -12.28
N ILE A 634 -6.86 5.09 -12.38
CA ILE A 634 -5.93 6.22 -12.40
C ILE A 634 -5.24 6.38 -11.04
N GLU A 635 -5.97 6.32 -9.93
CA GLU A 635 -5.40 6.43 -8.58
C GLU A 635 -4.42 5.29 -8.28
N LEU A 636 -4.80 4.05 -8.56
CA LEU A 636 -3.96 2.87 -8.33
C LEU A 636 -2.63 3.00 -9.08
N THR A 637 -2.71 3.32 -10.38
CA THR A 637 -1.52 3.41 -11.23
C THR A 637 -0.61 4.57 -10.80
N LEU A 638 -1.16 5.75 -10.50
CA LEU A 638 -0.38 6.87 -9.97
C LEU A 638 0.21 6.57 -8.58
N GLY A 639 -0.52 5.86 -7.71
CA GLY A 639 -0.06 5.42 -6.40
C GLY A 639 1.14 4.47 -6.49
N HIS A 640 1.12 3.54 -7.45
CA HIS A 640 2.26 2.67 -7.75
C HIS A 640 3.48 3.46 -8.23
N LEU A 641 3.32 4.49 -9.06
CA LEU A 641 4.43 5.36 -9.48
C LEU A 641 5.06 6.10 -8.30
N SER A 642 4.24 6.64 -7.39
CA SER A 642 4.72 7.33 -6.18
C SER A 642 5.50 6.38 -5.25
N THR A 643 5.00 5.16 -5.07
CA THR A 643 5.67 4.13 -4.26
C THR A 643 6.99 3.67 -4.89
N ALA A 644 7.01 3.48 -6.21
CA ALA A 644 8.21 3.16 -6.98
C ALA A 644 9.28 4.26 -6.87
N ASP A 645 8.87 5.53 -6.94
CA ASP A 645 9.74 6.70 -6.82
C ASP A 645 10.40 6.80 -5.44
N ALA A 646 9.60 6.66 -4.38
CA ALA A 646 10.09 6.67 -3.00
C ALA A 646 11.08 5.53 -2.76
N PHE A 647 10.76 4.31 -3.19
CA PHE A 647 11.66 3.18 -3.06
C PHE A 647 12.98 3.37 -3.81
N LEU A 648 12.95 3.91 -5.03
CA LEU A 648 14.17 4.12 -5.79
C LEU A 648 15.13 5.07 -5.06
N LEU A 649 14.61 6.14 -4.46
CA LEU A 649 15.40 7.08 -3.67
C LEU A 649 15.97 6.42 -2.41
N ASP A 650 15.12 5.78 -1.60
CA ASP A 650 15.54 5.10 -0.38
C ASP A 650 16.56 3.98 -0.66
N PHE A 651 16.38 3.27 -1.78
CA PHE A 651 17.28 2.21 -2.22
C PHE A 651 18.65 2.77 -2.63
N MET A 652 18.69 3.87 -3.40
CA MET A 652 19.94 4.51 -3.81
C MET A 652 20.71 5.05 -2.61
N ASP A 653 20.03 5.76 -1.71
CA ASP A 653 20.64 6.26 -0.47
C ASP A 653 21.20 5.12 0.39
N GLY A 654 20.46 4.01 0.50
CA GLY A 654 20.90 2.82 1.23
C GLY A 654 22.12 2.12 0.60
N VAL A 655 22.24 2.14 -0.73
CA VAL A 655 23.43 1.62 -1.44
C VAL A 655 24.64 2.51 -1.19
N ASP A 656 24.47 3.83 -1.31
CA ASP A 656 25.55 4.81 -1.09
C ASP A 656 26.07 4.76 0.35
N GLU A 657 25.19 4.62 1.34
CA GLU A 657 25.59 4.43 2.73
C GLU A 657 26.48 3.20 2.90
N LYS A 658 26.13 2.06 2.25
CA LYS A 658 26.91 0.83 2.34
C LYS A 658 28.23 0.89 1.60
N VAL A 659 28.31 1.61 0.50
CA VAL A 659 29.58 1.90 -0.19
C VAL A 659 30.49 2.72 0.72
N LEU A 660 29.96 3.81 1.31
CA LEU A 660 30.72 4.66 2.23
C LEU A 660 31.17 3.91 3.49
N GLU A 661 30.32 3.05 4.05
CA GLU A 661 30.68 2.18 5.18
C GLU A 661 31.86 1.27 4.82
N THR A 662 31.84 0.65 3.64
CA THR A 662 32.93 -0.21 3.15
C THR A 662 34.24 0.57 3.02
N ILE A 663 34.19 1.78 2.44
CA ILE A 663 35.37 2.66 2.31
C ILE A 663 35.92 3.06 3.68
N ARG A 664 35.07 3.38 4.67
CA ARG A 664 35.52 3.69 6.04
C ARG A 664 36.20 2.52 6.73
N HIS A 665 35.90 1.28 6.35
CA HIS A 665 36.57 0.12 6.91
C HIS A 665 38.04 0.03 6.46
N TYR A 666 38.35 0.42 5.22
CA TYR A 666 39.74 0.55 4.77
C TYR A 666 40.55 1.52 5.64
N ASP A 667 39.98 2.66 6.02
CA ASP A 667 40.66 3.63 6.90
C ASP A 667 41.04 3.03 8.27
N SER A 668 40.22 2.13 8.81
CA SER A 668 40.53 1.41 10.05
C SER A 668 41.73 0.49 9.87
N ILE A 669 41.73 -0.31 8.80
CA ILE A 669 42.82 -1.24 8.48
C ILE A 669 44.11 -0.47 8.23
N ARG A 670 44.05 0.65 7.50
CA ARG A 670 45.22 1.50 7.24
C ARG A 670 45.93 1.84 8.54
N LYS A 671 45.19 2.33 9.54
CA LYS A 671 45.75 2.66 10.87
C LYS A 671 46.35 1.45 11.58
N GLU A 672 45.67 0.30 11.52
CA GLU A 672 46.18 -0.95 12.11
C GLU A 672 47.48 -1.42 11.44
N MET A 673 47.57 -1.31 10.11
CA MET A 673 48.74 -1.71 9.35
C MET A 673 49.92 -0.74 9.54
N GLU A 674 49.66 0.57 9.61
CA GLU A 674 50.67 1.58 9.96
C GLU A 674 51.25 1.32 11.36
N ALA A 675 50.41 1.02 12.34
CA ALA A 675 50.85 0.63 13.68
C ALA A 675 51.65 -0.69 13.66
N SER A 676 51.19 -1.69 12.91
CA SER A 676 51.88 -2.97 12.76
C SER A 676 53.25 -2.83 12.12
N SER A 677 53.42 -1.92 11.14
CA SER A 677 54.70 -1.65 10.50
C SER A 677 55.74 -1.23 11.53
N LEU A 678 55.37 -0.28 12.40
CA LEU A 678 56.23 0.23 13.47
C LEU A 678 56.59 -0.87 14.47
N THR A 679 55.60 -1.66 14.91
CA THR A 679 55.83 -2.77 15.84
C THR A 679 56.79 -3.81 15.26
N VAL A 680 56.58 -4.23 14.01
CA VAL A 680 57.45 -5.20 13.33
C VAL A 680 58.88 -4.69 13.19
N ALA A 681 59.06 -3.43 12.79
CA ALA A 681 60.38 -2.83 12.68
C ALA A 681 61.12 -2.82 14.03
N GLU A 682 60.42 -2.45 15.11
CA GLU A 682 61.01 -2.43 16.45
C GLU A 682 61.34 -3.84 16.96
N SER A 683 60.50 -4.84 16.67
CA SER A 683 60.77 -6.25 16.98
C SER A 683 62.03 -6.80 16.29
N ILE A 684 62.52 -6.15 15.24
CA ILE A 684 63.81 -6.46 14.59
C ILE A 684 64.94 -5.63 15.20
N VAL A 685 64.75 -4.31 15.29
CA VAL A 685 65.82 -3.36 15.66
C VAL A 685 66.21 -3.47 17.13
N ALA A 686 65.25 -3.61 18.04
CA ALA A 686 65.53 -3.58 19.48
C ALA A 686 66.38 -4.78 19.96
N PRO A 687 66.11 -6.03 19.54
CA PRO A 687 66.96 -7.16 19.91
C PRO A 687 68.37 -7.06 19.31
N PHE A 688 68.49 -6.64 18.05
CA PHE A 688 69.79 -6.43 17.40
C PHE A 688 70.61 -5.37 18.12
N LYS A 689 69.99 -4.22 18.44
CA LYS A 689 70.60 -3.15 19.23
C LYS A 689 71.14 -3.70 20.55
N LYS A 690 70.25 -4.32 21.34
CA LYS A 690 70.55 -4.76 22.70
C LYS A 690 71.68 -5.79 22.74
N SER A 691 71.63 -6.79 21.86
CA SER A 691 72.65 -7.84 21.84
C SER A 691 73.99 -7.33 21.32
N TYR A 692 74.00 -6.62 20.18
CA TYR A 692 75.24 -6.14 19.58
C TYR A 692 75.94 -5.09 20.44
N GLU A 693 75.22 -4.10 20.97
CA GLU A 693 75.81 -3.07 21.85
C GLU A 693 76.38 -3.69 23.14
N LYS A 694 75.73 -4.73 23.68
CA LYS A 694 76.26 -5.50 24.81
C LYS A 694 77.61 -6.13 24.46
N GLN A 695 77.72 -6.85 23.34
CA GLN A 695 78.98 -7.49 22.94
C GLN A 695 80.11 -6.48 22.75
N ILE A 696 79.85 -5.38 22.04
CA ILE A 696 80.85 -4.33 21.79
C ILE A 696 81.28 -3.64 23.10
N SER A 697 80.34 -3.39 24.01
CA SER A 697 80.66 -2.81 25.32
C SER A 697 81.53 -3.75 26.17
N SER A 698 81.28 -5.06 26.09
CA SER A 698 82.03 -6.08 26.86
C SER A 698 83.47 -6.24 26.39
N ILE A 699 83.78 -5.99 25.11
CA ILE A 699 85.17 -6.05 24.59
C ILE A 699 85.88 -4.69 24.57
N ALA A 700 85.21 -3.61 24.96
CA ALA A 700 85.76 -2.25 24.84
C ALA A 700 87.09 -2.07 25.59
N PHE A 701 87.25 -2.71 26.75
CA PHE A 701 88.46 -2.59 27.57
C PHE A 701 89.68 -3.32 27.00
N ILE A 702 89.49 -4.36 26.16
CA ILE A 702 90.57 -5.12 25.52
C ILE A 702 90.84 -4.67 24.08
N LYS A 703 90.09 -3.70 23.56
CA LYS A 703 90.10 -3.30 22.14
C LYS A 703 91.49 -2.97 21.60
N TYR A 704 92.24 -2.11 22.29
CA TYR A 704 93.59 -1.70 21.85
C TYR A 704 94.58 -2.87 21.86
N ASN A 705 94.41 -3.81 22.79
CA ASN A 705 95.27 -4.99 22.89
C ASN A 705 94.92 -6.01 21.80
N LEU A 706 93.63 -6.18 21.47
CA LEU A 706 93.21 -6.98 20.33
C LEU A 706 93.76 -6.42 19.02
N GLN A 707 93.80 -5.09 18.86
CA GLN A 707 94.36 -4.40 17.68
C GLN A 707 95.87 -4.58 17.53
N ALA A 708 96.58 -4.92 18.60
CA ALA A 708 98.01 -5.13 18.59
C ALA A 708 98.41 -6.59 18.26
N LEU A 709 97.45 -7.52 18.15
CA LEU A 709 97.71 -8.91 17.75
C LEU A 709 98.02 -9.00 16.26
N GLU A 710 98.99 -9.82 15.86
CA GLU A 710 99.36 -10.01 14.45
C GLU A 710 98.20 -10.52 13.59
N SER A 711 97.33 -11.38 14.15
CA SER A 711 96.15 -11.91 13.47
C SER A 711 94.97 -10.92 13.37
N TYR A 712 95.09 -9.71 13.91
CA TYR A 712 93.97 -8.76 13.98
C TYR A 712 93.46 -8.37 12.60
N ASP A 713 94.35 -7.84 11.74
CA ASP A 713 93.95 -7.27 10.44
C ASP A 713 93.40 -8.34 9.49
N ASP A 714 93.98 -9.55 9.50
CA ASP A 714 93.61 -10.61 8.57
C ASP A 714 92.44 -11.48 9.06
N SER A 715 92.28 -11.67 10.39
CA SER A 715 91.29 -12.64 10.93
C SER A 715 90.17 -12.00 11.75
N LEU A 716 90.42 -10.95 12.54
CA LEU A 716 89.42 -10.39 13.47
C LEU A 716 88.76 -9.12 12.95
N LYS A 717 89.52 -8.20 12.35
CA LYS A 717 89.01 -6.95 11.81
C LYS A 717 87.90 -7.16 10.76
N PRO A 718 88.03 -8.08 9.78
CA PRO A 718 86.98 -8.31 8.80
C PRO A 718 85.68 -8.82 9.44
N VAL A 719 85.79 -9.67 10.47
CA VAL A 719 84.65 -10.19 11.24
C VAL A 719 83.94 -9.05 11.97
N LEU A 720 84.67 -8.24 12.74
CA LEU A 720 84.09 -7.12 13.49
C LEU A 720 83.45 -6.08 12.56
N ASP A 721 84.08 -5.78 11.42
CA ASP A 721 83.52 -4.88 10.40
C ASP A 721 82.23 -5.47 9.79
N ALA A 722 82.16 -6.78 9.54
CA ALA A 722 80.96 -7.45 9.04
C ALA A 722 79.81 -7.45 10.06
N TYR A 723 80.09 -7.71 11.35
CA TYR A 723 79.09 -7.57 12.42
C TYR A 723 78.62 -6.11 12.55
N ALA A 724 79.53 -5.14 12.44
CA ALA A 724 79.18 -3.71 12.46
C ALA A 724 78.32 -3.30 11.25
N ALA A 725 78.59 -3.83 10.07
CA ALA A 725 77.78 -3.61 8.88
C ALA A 725 76.37 -4.20 9.02
N LEU A 726 76.22 -5.35 9.69
CA LEU A 726 74.94 -6.04 9.83
C LEU A 726 74.09 -5.52 11.00
N PHE A 727 74.67 -5.27 12.17
CA PHE A 727 73.94 -4.93 13.41
C PHE A 727 74.23 -3.51 13.93
N GLY A 728 75.19 -2.81 13.32
CA GLY A 728 75.53 -1.44 13.69
C GLY A 728 74.42 -0.43 13.41
N GLN A 729 74.61 0.78 13.93
CA GLN A 729 73.60 1.85 13.86
C GLN A 729 73.18 2.18 12.43
N ALA A 730 74.12 2.19 11.48
CA ALA A 730 73.84 2.53 10.08
C ALA A 730 72.80 1.60 9.44
N ASN A 731 72.92 0.28 9.61
CA ASN A 731 71.94 -0.68 9.08
C ASN A 731 70.65 -0.68 9.89
N ARG A 732 70.71 -0.50 11.22
CA ARG A 732 69.48 -0.42 12.03
C ARG A 732 68.56 0.74 11.61
N LEU A 733 69.11 1.85 11.13
CA LEU A 733 68.33 2.99 10.64
C LEU A 733 67.65 2.74 9.27
N THR A 734 68.05 1.70 8.51
CA THR A 734 67.43 1.38 7.21
C THR A 734 66.28 0.38 7.33
N ILE A 735 66.24 -0.42 8.40
CA ILE A 735 65.24 -1.48 8.60
C ILE A 735 63.81 -0.92 8.66
N GLN A 736 63.58 0.14 9.44
CA GLN A 736 62.24 0.72 9.56
C GLN A 736 61.70 1.23 8.21
N PRO A 737 62.43 2.09 7.45
CA PRO A 737 62.00 2.49 6.10
C PRO A 737 61.71 1.33 5.13
N GLN A 738 62.46 0.22 5.24
CA GLN A 738 62.23 -0.97 4.42
C GLN A 738 60.92 -1.67 4.79
N VAL A 739 60.65 -1.85 6.09
CA VAL A 739 59.36 -2.41 6.57
C VAL A 739 58.20 -1.51 6.18
N ASP A 740 58.34 -0.18 6.37
CA ASP A 740 57.33 0.80 6.00
C ASP A 740 57.00 0.76 4.49
N THR A 741 58.01 0.57 3.64
CA THR A 741 57.81 0.40 2.20
C THR A 741 56.99 -0.86 1.87
N ILE A 742 57.24 -1.98 2.57
CA ILE A 742 56.50 -3.23 2.36
C ILE A 742 55.02 -3.04 2.71
N TYR A 743 54.72 -2.45 3.86
CA TYR A 743 53.34 -2.21 4.31
C TYR A 743 52.63 -1.14 3.46
N THR A 744 53.34 -0.08 3.04
CA THR A 744 52.80 0.95 2.15
C THR A 744 52.40 0.37 0.79
N ASN A 745 53.23 -0.50 0.22
CA ASN A 745 52.91 -1.19 -1.03
C ASN A 745 51.69 -2.12 -0.88
N TYR A 746 51.58 -2.82 0.26
CA TYR A 746 50.39 -3.61 0.57
C TYR A 746 49.13 -2.75 0.64
N LEU A 747 49.15 -1.62 1.36
CA LEU A 747 48.02 -0.71 1.48
C LEU A 747 47.63 -0.09 0.13
N LYS A 748 48.61 0.25 -0.70
CA LYS A 748 48.37 0.72 -2.06
C LYS A 748 47.68 -0.32 -2.94
N ASN A 749 47.98 -1.60 -2.77
CA ASN A 749 47.34 -2.66 -3.55
C ASN A 749 45.95 -3.00 -3.01
N ILE A 750 45.77 -3.04 -1.68
CA ILE A 750 44.52 -3.50 -1.09
C ILE A 750 43.36 -2.52 -1.30
N VAL A 751 43.62 -1.20 -1.29
CA VAL A 751 42.57 -0.18 -1.55
C VAL A 751 41.93 -0.34 -2.93
N THR A 752 42.70 -0.82 -3.91
CA THR A 752 42.20 -1.02 -5.28
C THR A 752 41.12 -2.10 -5.40
N LEU A 753 40.96 -2.95 -4.39
CA LEU A 753 39.88 -3.96 -4.35
C LEU A 753 38.50 -3.30 -4.16
N ASP A 754 38.47 -2.10 -3.58
CA ASP A 754 37.27 -1.31 -3.24
C ASP A 754 37.03 -0.10 -4.15
N ASP A 755 38.07 0.43 -4.81
CA ASP A 755 38.06 1.68 -5.62
C ASP A 755 37.04 1.72 -6.78
N TYR A 756 36.26 0.65 -6.98
CA TYR A 756 35.22 0.55 -8.01
C TYR A 756 33.92 -0.09 -7.49
N LEU A 757 33.68 -0.05 -6.18
CA LEU A 757 32.49 -0.64 -5.58
C LEU A 757 31.21 0.08 -6.02
N ASP A 758 31.27 1.41 -6.11
CA ASP A 758 30.24 2.28 -6.67
C ASP A 758 29.89 1.90 -8.12
N ARG A 759 30.90 1.73 -8.98
CA ARG A 759 30.72 1.33 -10.38
C ARG A 759 30.19 -0.08 -10.50
N PHE A 760 30.66 -0.99 -9.64
CA PHE A 760 30.19 -2.37 -9.59
C PHE A 760 28.69 -2.42 -9.24
N TYR A 761 28.26 -1.69 -8.21
CA TYR A 761 26.85 -1.66 -7.85
C TYR A 761 26.00 -0.97 -8.91
N ASN A 762 26.46 0.16 -9.46
CA ASN A 762 25.76 0.84 -10.55
C ASN A 762 25.51 -0.08 -11.75
N ASP A 763 26.51 -0.87 -12.16
CA ASP A 763 26.38 -1.81 -13.28
C ASP A 763 25.49 -3.02 -12.92
N LYS A 764 25.66 -3.60 -11.74
CA LYS A 764 25.01 -4.88 -11.37
C LYS A 764 23.63 -4.75 -10.73
N LEU A 765 23.27 -3.59 -10.16
CA LEU A 765 21.95 -3.37 -9.56
C LEU A 765 20.91 -2.84 -10.54
N CYS A 766 21.31 -2.25 -11.67
CA CYS A 766 20.35 -1.64 -12.60
C CYS A 766 19.26 -2.63 -13.04
N THR A 767 19.64 -3.85 -13.45
CA THR A 767 18.69 -4.88 -13.91
C THR A 767 17.73 -5.35 -12.80
N PRO A 768 18.19 -5.79 -11.62
CA PRO A 768 17.28 -6.22 -10.56
C PRO A 768 16.43 -5.08 -9.98
N THR A 769 16.95 -3.85 -9.86
CA THR A 769 16.16 -2.69 -9.44
C THR A 769 15.05 -2.42 -10.46
N LYS A 770 15.38 -2.44 -11.75
CA LYS A 770 14.38 -2.28 -12.82
C LYS A 770 13.31 -3.37 -12.77
N ALA A 771 13.68 -4.64 -12.55
CA ALA A 771 12.70 -5.73 -12.44
C ALA A 771 11.72 -5.54 -11.28
N VAL A 772 12.19 -5.09 -10.11
CA VAL A 772 11.31 -4.79 -8.96
C VAL A 772 10.38 -3.63 -9.27
N LEU A 773 10.89 -2.56 -9.89
CA LEU A 773 10.10 -1.39 -10.27
C LEU A 773 9.04 -1.75 -11.32
N GLU A 774 9.42 -2.45 -12.39
CA GLU A 774 8.56 -2.85 -13.50
C GLU A 774 7.34 -3.65 -13.02
N VAL A 775 7.53 -4.61 -12.11
CA VAL A 775 6.40 -5.38 -11.57
C VAL A 775 5.40 -4.50 -10.82
N LEU A 776 5.85 -3.47 -10.12
CA LEU A 776 4.95 -2.54 -9.42
C LEU A 776 4.22 -1.62 -10.41
N ILE A 777 4.96 -0.97 -11.30
CA ILE A 777 4.41 0.05 -12.21
C ILE A 777 3.61 -0.51 -13.38
N ALA A 778 3.76 -1.81 -13.67
CA ALA A 778 2.87 -2.53 -14.58
C ALA A 778 1.45 -2.68 -14.02
N SER A 779 1.26 -2.52 -12.70
CA SER A 779 -0.04 -2.65 -12.02
C SER A 779 -0.75 -3.97 -12.34
N GLY A 780 0.03 -5.05 -12.44
CA GLY A 780 -0.50 -6.40 -12.61
C GLY A 780 -1.17 -6.93 -11.35
N PRO A 781 -1.82 -8.12 -11.42
CA PRO A 781 -2.64 -8.68 -10.33
C PRO A 781 -1.90 -8.96 -9.02
N TRP A 782 -0.57 -9.05 -9.08
CA TRP A 782 0.31 -9.36 -7.95
C TRP A 782 1.37 -8.27 -7.70
N ALA A 783 1.22 -7.10 -8.32
CA ALA A 783 2.21 -6.02 -8.34
C ALA A 783 2.72 -5.66 -6.93
N GLU A 784 1.81 -5.27 -6.03
CA GLU A 784 2.15 -4.86 -4.67
C GLU A 784 2.79 -5.99 -3.84
N TYR A 785 2.25 -7.20 -3.94
CA TYR A 785 2.75 -8.37 -3.21
C TYR A 785 4.20 -8.69 -3.62
N CYS A 786 4.45 -8.76 -4.93
CA CYS A 786 5.78 -9.06 -5.45
C CYS A 786 6.76 -7.94 -5.13
N PHE A 787 6.35 -6.68 -5.29
CA PHE A 787 7.16 -5.54 -4.89
C PHE A 787 7.54 -5.60 -3.41
N SER A 788 6.57 -5.81 -2.51
CA SER A 788 6.81 -5.90 -1.06
C SER A 788 7.71 -7.08 -0.67
N LYS A 789 7.69 -8.18 -1.44
CA LYS A 789 8.53 -9.35 -1.20
C LYS A 789 9.98 -9.15 -1.62
N TYR A 790 10.24 -8.50 -2.76
CA TYR A 790 11.58 -8.43 -3.35
C TYR A 790 12.31 -7.10 -3.15
N SER A 791 11.60 -5.97 -2.96
CA SER A 791 12.22 -4.68 -2.69
C SER A 791 13.15 -4.67 -1.46
N PRO A 792 12.79 -5.23 -0.28
CA PRO A 792 13.71 -5.32 0.85
C PRO A 792 14.84 -6.34 0.64
N ARG A 793 14.60 -7.41 -0.15
CA ARG A 793 15.61 -8.44 -0.45
C ARG A 793 16.77 -7.86 -1.23
N LEU A 794 16.48 -6.91 -2.13
CA LEU A 794 17.50 -6.28 -2.96
C LEU A 794 18.47 -5.45 -2.10
N LEU A 795 17.96 -4.64 -1.16
CA LEU A 795 18.81 -3.89 -0.23
C LEU A 795 19.57 -4.82 0.74
N GLY A 796 18.91 -5.91 1.18
CA GLY A 796 19.54 -6.96 1.97
C GLY A 796 20.74 -7.58 1.25
N LEU A 797 20.64 -7.82 -0.06
CA LEU A 797 21.72 -8.38 -0.87
C LEU A 797 22.95 -7.45 -0.91
N VAL A 798 22.74 -6.14 -1.02
CA VAL A 798 23.81 -5.13 -0.95
C VAL A 798 24.48 -5.14 0.42
N SER A 799 23.68 -5.22 1.48
CA SER A 799 24.19 -5.27 2.86
C SER A 799 25.04 -6.52 3.12
N VAL A 800 24.60 -7.70 2.66
CA VAL A 800 25.37 -8.95 2.76
C VAL A 800 26.71 -8.83 2.04
N ASN A 801 26.72 -8.25 0.83
CA ASN A 801 27.94 -8.08 0.08
C ASN A 801 28.89 -7.10 0.77
N ALA A 802 28.42 -5.92 1.19
CA ALA A 802 29.23 -4.93 1.92
C ALA A 802 29.88 -5.52 3.19
N ASN A 803 29.11 -6.27 4.01
CA ASN A 803 29.66 -6.94 5.19
C ASN A 803 30.72 -8.00 4.81
N ARG A 804 30.59 -8.63 3.64
CA ARG A 804 31.61 -9.58 3.16
C ARG A 804 32.96 -8.91 2.94
N PHE A 805 33.00 -7.67 2.43
CA PHE A 805 34.25 -6.91 2.30
C PHE A 805 34.90 -6.67 3.66
N LEU A 806 34.11 -6.18 4.63
CA LEU A 806 34.57 -5.98 6.00
C LEU A 806 35.20 -7.24 6.59
N MET A 807 34.53 -8.39 6.43
CA MET A 807 35.06 -9.66 6.91
C MET A 807 36.37 -10.05 6.22
N CYS A 808 36.45 -9.95 4.89
CA CYS A 808 37.67 -10.27 4.15
C CYS A 808 38.87 -9.46 4.67
N TYR A 809 38.61 -8.19 4.97
CA TYR A 809 39.60 -7.27 5.50
C TYR A 809 40.09 -7.58 6.90
N GLN A 810 39.17 -7.80 7.83
CA GLN A 810 39.53 -8.06 9.22
C GLN A 810 40.32 -9.36 9.39
N ILE A 811 39.97 -10.41 8.63
CA ILE A 811 40.71 -11.69 8.64
C ILE A 811 42.18 -11.46 8.25
N GLU A 812 42.41 -10.67 7.21
CA GLU A 812 43.75 -10.42 6.70
C GLU A 812 44.54 -9.47 7.61
N ALA A 813 43.89 -8.47 8.20
CA ALA A 813 44.49 -7.63 9.23
C ALA A 813 44.97 -8.45 10.44
N GLU A 814 44.13 -9.38 10.93
CA GLU A 814 44.50 -10.25 12.05
C GLU A 814 45.66 -11.20 11.70
N ARG A 815 45.68 -11.74 10.48
CA ARG A 815 46.78 -12.58 9.99
C ARG A 815 48.09 -11.81 9.93
N LEU A 816 48.07 -10.56 9.45
CA LEU A 816 49.25 -9.70 9.38
C LEU A 816 49.75 -9.28 10.77
N ALA A 817 48.85 -9.01 11.72
CA ALA A 817 49.25 -8.71 13.10
C ALA A 817 50.07 -9.86 13.74
N LYS A 818 49.75 -11.13 13.42
CA LYS A 818 50.48 -12.31 13.91
C LYS A 818 51.88 -12.45 13.30
N VAL A 819 52.21 -11.71 12.24
CA VAL A 819 53.54 -11.73 11.63
C VAL A 819 54.59 -11.13 12.57
N ALA A 820 54.25 -10.13 13.39
CA ALA A 820 55.16 -9.57 14.39
C ALA A 820 55.69 -10.63 15.36
N THR A 821 54.81 -11.49 15.87
CA THR A 821 55.21 -12.61 16.75
C THR A 821 56.12 -13.62 16.05
N LEU A 822 55.91 -13.86 14.76
CA LEU A 822 56.78 -14.73 13.97
C LEU A 822 58.16 -14.09 13.78
N VAL A 823 58.21 -12.79 13.47
CA VAL A 823 59.44 -12.00 13.33
C VAL A 823 60.22 -12.00 14.65
N GLU A 824 59.57 -11.77 15.78
CA GLU A 824 60.23 -11.80 17.11
C GLU A 824 60.95 -13.12 17.37
N ARG A 825 60.31 -14.25 17.04
CA ARG A 825 60.91 -15.58 17.21
C ARG A 825 62.12 -15.80 16.30
N LEU A 826 62.03 -15.34 15.05
CA LEU A 826 63.14 -15.44 14.09
C LEU A 826 64.31 -14.53 14.50
N VAL A 827 64.01 -13.31 14.94
CA VAL A 827 65.02 -12.35 15.41
C VAL A 827 65.71 -12.87 16.67
N ALA A 828 64.98 -13.49 17.61
CA ALA A 828 65.59 -14.15 18.77
C ALA A 828 66.59 -15.24 18.36
N GLN A 829 66.29 -16.03 17.33
CA GLN A 829 67.23 -17.02 16.78
C GLN A 829 68.46 -16.40 16.11
N ILE A 830 68.31 -15.25 15.46
CA ILE A 830 69.42 -14.50 14.85
C ILE A 830 70.34 -13.96 15.94
N VAL A 831 69.76 -13.41 17.01
CA VAL A 831 70.49 -12.81 18.13
C VAL A 831 71.42 -13.81 18.83
N TYR A 832 71.04 -15.09 18.96
CA TYR A 832 71.92 -16.12 19.54
C TYR A 832 73.28 -16.23 18.83
N GLY A 833 73.36 -15.99 17.51
CA GLY A 833 74.64 -16.02 16.77
C GLY A 833 75.54 -14.79 17.02
N VAL A 834 75.07 -13.83 17.81
CA VAL A 834 75.84 -12.68 18.28
C VAL A 834 76.30 -12.90 19.73
N GLU A 835 75.62 -13.76 20.49
CA GLU A 835 75.61 -13.68 21.96
C GLU A 835 76.88 -14.14 22.69
N ASP A 836 77.84 -14.78 22.03
CA ASP A 836 79.08 -15.25 22.67
C ASP A 836 80.37 -14.60 22.12
N LEU A 837 80.23 -13.63 21.22
CA LEU A 837 81.36 -12.97 20.58
C LEU A 837 82.35 -12.39 21.61
N ALA A 838 81.86 -11.63 22.58
CA ALA A 838 82.71 -11.02 23.59
C ALA A 838 83.38 -12.06 24.49
N THR A 839 82.64 -13.11 24.88
CA THR A 839 83.15 -14.20 25.72
C THR A 839 84.33 -14.90 25.03
N HIS A 840 84.19 -15.24 23.75
CA HIS A 840 85.25 -15.91 22.99
C HIS A 840 86.46 -14.98 22.75
N LEU A 841 86.23 -13.70 22.46
CA LEU A 841 87.32 -12.73 22.29
C LEU A 841 88.09 -12.47 23.60
N ILE A 842 87.41 -12.37 24.73
CA ILE A 842 88.04 -12.26 26.06
C ILE A 842 88.82 -13.53 26.39
N ALA A 843 88.30 -14.71 26.06
CA ALA A 843 89.00 -15.98 26.28
C ALA A 843 90.29 -16.06 25.47
N CYS A 844 90.29 -15.65 24.19
CA CYS A 844 91.52 -15.58 23.39
C CYS A 844 92.49 -14.51 23.92
N PHE A 845 91.99 -13.35 24.34
CA PHE A 845 92.81 -12.32 24.95
C PHE A 845 93.52 -12.80 26.23
N ASN A 846 92.86 -13.59 27.07
CA ASN A 846 93.44 -14.11 28.31
C ASN A 846 94.47 -15.24 28.10
N ARG A 847 94.72 -15.70 26.87
CA ARG A 847 95.68 -16.77 26.53
C ARG A 847 97.07 -16.27 26.10
N ILE A 848 97.46 -15.05 26.47
CA ILE A 848 98.81 -14.51 26.15
C ILE A 848 99.90 -15.47 26.67
N PRO A 849 100.91 -15.83 25.86
CA PRO A 849 101.27 -15.23 24.57
C PRO A 849 100.51 -15.73 23.33
N ASP A 850 99.75 -16.83 23.42
CA ASP A 850 99.13 -17.53 22.28
C ASP A 850 97.81 -16.88 21.77
N GLY A 851 97.54 -15.64 22.16
CA GLY A 851 96.29 -14.94 21.82
C GLY A 851 96.09 -14.73 20.31
N SER A 852 97.17 -14.51 19.55
CA SER A 852 97.15 -14.35 18.08
C SER A 852 96.73 -15.66 17.39
N GLU A 853 97.27 -16.79 17.82
CA GLU A 853 96.93 -18.12 17.28
C GLU A 853 95.47 -18.49 17.60
N CYS A 854 94.99 -18.15 18.81
CA CYS A 854 93.59 -18.34 19.20
C CYS A 854 92.63 -17.56 18.29
N ILE A 855 92.92 -16.29 18.01
CA ILE A 855 92.10 -15.45 17.12
C ILE A 855 92.13 -15.97 15.68
N ALA A 856 93.31 -16.38 15.17
CA ALA A 856 93.44 -16.99 13.85
C ALA A 856 92.61 -18.29 13.71
N SER A 857 92.47 -19.05 14.81
CA SER A 857 91.67 -20.28 14.82
C SER A 857 90.16 -20.03 14.79
N ILE A 858 89.64 -19.00 15.46
CA ILE A 858 88.19 -18.75 15.55
C ILE A 858 87.66 -17.76 14.49
N GLY A 859 88.54 -16.97 13.88
CA GLY A 859 88.19 -15.96 12.87
C GLY A 859 87.40 -16.53 11.69
N PRO A 860 87.82 -17.65 11.06
CA PRO A 860 87.07 -18.28 9.97
C PRO A 860 85.64 -18.69 10.36
N ASP A 861 85.45 -19.29 11.53
CA ASP A 861 84.12 -19.73 12.01
C ASP A 861 83.18 -18.54 12.21
N TYR A 862 83.67 -17.44 12.77
CA TYR A 862 82.88 -16.22 12.94
C TYR A 862 82.61 -15.49 11.62
N SER A 863 83.50 -15.62 10.64
CA SER A 863 83.29 -15.10 9.27
C SER A 863 82.16 -15.85 8.56
N GLU A 864 82.12 -17.18 8.68
CA GLU A 864 81.02 -17.98 8.17
C GLU A 864 79.71 -17.69 8.92
N LEU A 865 79.77 -17.56 10.25
CA LEU A 865 78.61 -17.25 11.08
C LEU A 865 77.97 -15.92 10.70
N VAL A 866 78.74 -14.85 10.50
CA VAL A 866 78.18 -13.55 10.11
C VAL A 866 77.59 -13.57 8.69
N ALA A 867 78.15 -14.37 7.78
CA ALA A 867 77.58 -14.59 6.45
C ALA A 867 76.21 -15.31 6.53
N ILE A 868 76.08 -16.32 7.39
CA ILE A 868 74.81 -17.01 7.65
C ILE A 868 73.80 -16.07 8.32
N LEU A 869 74.24 -15.25 9.28
CA LEU A 869 73.38 -14.27 9.96
C LEU A 869 72.81 -13.26 8.97
N LYS A 870 73.59 -12.80 7.99
CA LYS A 870 73.10 -11.94 6.91
C LYS A 870 71.96 -12.59 6.14
N LEU A 871 72.11 -13.86 5.73
CA LEU A 871 71.04 -14.58 5.03
C LEU A 871 69.76 -14.69 5.86
N LYS A 872 69.88 -14.92 7.18
CA LYS A 872 68.73 -14.98 8.09
C LYS A 872 68.03 -13.61 8.22
N VAL A 873 68.78 -12.51 8.25
CA VAL A 873 68.20 -11.15 8.26
C VAL A 873 67.46 -10.87 6.94
N ASP A 874 68.04 -11.25 5.81
CA ASP A 874 67.40 -11.12 4.49
C ASP A 874 66.13 -12.00 4.38
N ASP A 875 66.13 -13.18 5.00
CA ASP A 875 64.97 -14.08 5.05
C ASP A 875 63.79 -13.46 5.82
N VAL A 876 64.04 -12.69 6.89
CA VAL A 876 62.99 -11.96 7.62
C VAL A 876 62.29 -10.95 6.69
N GLN A 877 63.05 -10.21 5.88
CA GLN A 877 62.48 -9.24 4.93
C GLN A 877 61.72 -9.94 3.78
N ARG A 878 62.25 -11.06 3.28
CA ARG A 878 61.56 -11.90 2.28
C ARG A 878 60.26 -12.48 2.83
N LEU A 879 60.25 -12.91 4.09
CA LEU A 879 59.04 -13.39 4.76
C LEU A 879 57.97 -12.28 4.83
N LEU A 880 58.33 -11.07 5.25
CA LEU A 880 57.39 -9.94 5.31
C LEU A 880 56.76 -9.67 3.95
N THR A 881 57.57 -9.60 2.89
CA THR A 881 57.09 -9.40 1.51
C THR A 881 56.17 -10.54 1.05
N ALA A 882 56.53 -11.78 1.35
CA ALA A 882 55.72 -12.95 1.00
C ALA A 882 54.38 -12.96 1.75
N GLN A 883 54.35 -12.60 3.04
CA GLN A 883 53.12 -12.59 3.83
C GLN A 883 52.16 -11.48 3.40
N THR A 884 52.65 -10.27 3.13
CA THR A 884 51.81 -9.17 2.63
C THR A 884 51.26 -9.46 1.23
N THR A 885 52.08 -10.05 0.35
CA THR A 885 51.63 -10.50 -0.98
C THR A 885 50.56 -11.59 -0.89
N ALA A 886 50.79 -12.59 -0.04
CA ALA A 886 49.83 -13.68 0.17
C ALA A 886 48.54 -13.17 0.80
N SER A 887 48.63 -12.19 1.69
CA SER A 887 47.47 -11.54 2.31
C SER A 887 46.61 -10.80 1.29
N TYR A 888 47.23 -9.99 0.43
CA TYR A 888 46.56 -9.34 -0.68
C TYR A 888 45.83 -10.34 -1.59
N ASN A 889 46.50 -11.41 -2.02
CA ASN A 889 45.89 -12.41 -2.91
C ASN A 889 44.68 -13.11 -2.26
N ARG A 890 44.72 -13.36 -0.95
CA ARG A 890 43.59 -13.95 -0.21
C ARG A 890 42.43 -12.96 -0.05
N ALA A 891 42.71 -11.69 0.26
CA ALA A 891 41.70 -10.64 0.29
C ALA A 891 41.02 -10.49 -1.07
N ALA A 892 41.80 -10.43 -2.15
CA ALA A 892 41.31 -10.34 -3.53
C ALA A 892 40.40 -11.52 -3.89
N ALA A 893 40.80 -12.75 -3.58
CA ALA A 893 39.98 -13.93 -3.81
C ALA A 893 38.67 -13.92 -2.99
N CYS A 894 38.73 -13.49 -1.73
CA CYS A 894 37.58 -13.38 -0.84
C CYS A 894 36.54 -12.37 -1.37
N ILE A 895 37.00 -11.19 -1.79
CA ILE A 895 36.17 -10.14 -2.36
C ILE A 895 35.59 -10.56 -3.72
N ALA A 896 36.41 -11.14 -4.60
CA ALA A 896 35.95 -11.64 -5.90
C ALA A 896 34.84 -12.69 -5.75
N SER A 897 34.97 -13.61 -4.79
CA SER A 897 33.93 -14.58 -4.46
C SER A 897 32.63 -13.91 -3.98
N GLY A 898 32.73 -12.82 -3.21
CA GLY A 898 31.57 -12.03 -2.77
C GLY A 898 30.84 -11.39 -3.95
N LYS A 899 31.59 -10.72 -4.84
CA LYS A 899 31.06 -10.12 -6.08
C LYS A 899 30.36 -11.17 -6.97
N CYS A 900 30.94 -12.34 -7.15
CA CYS A 900 30.32 -13.43 -7.93
C CYS A 900 29.01 -13.93 -7.28
N GLY A 901 28.99 -14.12 -5.95
CA GLY A 901 27.80 -14.53 -5.22
C GLY A 901 26.68 -13.49 -5.28
N PHE A 902 27.04 -12.20 -5.24
CA PHE A 902 26.12 -11.09 -5.42
C PHE A 902 25.47 -11.13 -6.81
N VAL A 903 26.26 -11.25 -7.88
CA VAL A 903 25.75 -11.33 -9.25
C VAL A 903 24.81 -12.51 -9.43
N ALA A 904 25.20 -13.72 -8.99
CA ALA A 904 24.35 -14.91 -9.10
C ALA A 904 23.02 -14.76 -8.34
N SER A 905 23.04 -14.15 -7.15
CA SER A 905 21.82 -13.89 -6.37
C SER A 905 20.93 -12.84 -7.05
N SER A 906 21.54 -11.79 -7.62
CA SER A 906 20.81 -10.75 -8.35
C SER A 906 20.09 -11.31 -9.59
N GLU A 907 20.72 -12.20 -10.34
CA GLU A 907 20.10 -12.87 -11.50
C GLU A 907 18.95 -13.80 -11.08
N THR A 908 19.11 -14.46 -9.93
CA THR A 908 18.06 -15.31 -9.36
C THR A 908 16.85 -14.47 -8.97
N TYR A 909 17.05 -13.33 -8.30
CA TYR A 909 15.95 -12.42 -7.95
C TYR A 909 15.20 -11.93 -9.18
N VAL A 910 15.89 -11.58 -10.27
CA VAL A 910 15.22 -11.17 -11.52
C VAL A 910 14.28 -12.27 -12.05
N LYS A 911 14.71 -13.54 -12.00
CA LYS A 911 13.87 -14.68 -12.43
C LYS A 911 12.69 -14.87 -11.49
N ASP A 912 12.92 -14.80 -10.19
CA ASP A 912 11.90 -14.99 -9.17
C ASP A 912 10.84 -13.88 -9.20
N ILE A 913 11.25 -12.63 -9.45
CA ILE A 913 10.35 -11.48 -9.61
C ILE A 913 9.40 -11.71 -10.79
N LYS A 914 9.93 -12.12 -11.95
CA LYS A 914 9.12 -12.45 -13.14
C LYS A 914 8.17 -13.62 -12.90
N LEU A 915 8.60 -14.61 -12.12
CA LEU A 915 7.73 -15.72 -11.73
C LEU A 915 6.63 -15.25 -10.78
N CYS A 916 6.96 -14.36 -9.84
CA CYS A 916 6.00 -13.74 -8.92
C CYS A 916 4.94 -12.93 -9.66
N GLU A 917 5.30 -12.17 -10.67
CA GLU A 917 4.35 -11.41 -11.48
C GLU A 917 3.22 -12.28 -12.04
N THR A 918 3.52 -13.54 -12.41
CA THR A 918 2.54 -14.47 -13.00
C THR A 918 1.88 -15.39 -11.97
N LYS A 919 2.57 -15.79 -10.90
CA LYS A 919 2.10 -16.81 -9.94
C LYS A 919 1.80 -16.27 -8.54
N GLY A 920 2.12 -15.01 -8.26
CA GLY A 920 1.96 -14.37 -6.97
C GLY A 920 2.62 -15.19 -5.84
N PRO A 921 1.89 -15.54 -4.77
CA PRO A 921 2.40 -16.33 -3.66
C PRO A 921 2.88 -17.74 -4.00
N LYS A 922 2.50 -18.28 -5.16
CA LYS A 922 2.91 -19.63 -5.61
C LYS A 922 4.22 -19.63 -6.41
N ALA A 923 4.86 -18.47 -6.52
CA ALA A 923 6.15 -18.32 -7.19
C ALA A 923 7.31 -18.91 -6.39
#